data_AF-A0A2E4DBQ4-F1
#
_entry.id   AF-A0A2E4DBQ4-F1
#
_cell.length_a   1.000
_cell.length_b   1.000
_cell.length_c   1.000
_cell.angle_alpha   90.00
_cell.angle_beta   90.00
_cell.angle_gamma   90.00
#
_symmetry.space_group_name_H-M   'P 1'
#
loop_
_entity.id
_entity.type
_entity.pdbx_description
1 polymer ?
#
loop_
_entity_poly.entity_id
_entity_poly.type
_entity_poly.pdbx_seq_one_letter_code
_entity_poly.pdbx_strand_id
1 'polypeptide(L)'
;MKQSKENRKKKYNPNLGFIGNSEVNVSNYLFSNKRLRTAYQHAKPIADRLMNEEVSNHYSESKKLTKFLKNRDLTFSKKTSSGEYKTFTVPCTTTVVPLQKSLFNDVETAAQKLIISLRAVIQDIYGARDLRSSKFVKSLPVSVRDIFIEAIETSPNYFPQLHHPNMKKYPFFDNVGLDLVLVEDYMNKSENFPNLIAKNKEDALPGLPFRILEINAGSPSGASNNMNVLEGIYEQTPEILESLGKLMPNDHFKILGETYKSLGEYWTKNKNGVQILLPPGGQNGAAPEIHQLAAYSGLIYTDPDQLFQDREGNIRLRTVDKENPIVTAVYSRVNADAALFDLDKKLLMKDPDTGEPYYLRDDLIKDNEDKGKIILDENGKPIPLQSAYAIPGVIDAIINRKIYMGGLNRILDNKIILATLTHYAPKFFSKRIQDAGLKTGGKKILPPQTLPPTEQSVEIIKNNPDEWVVKAPELAGGQGVYILKTMSQSKKQEVLKMIEKNPREFAYQQLVKIARIPVAVQRKEIGFKFANLAADIRTWIFFGAGKDELPRMSHNALVRYAPQEKGKMSSIVNTSAGGGYAPFVIVDDVNHKNSVSARELVKPKTPVVQHTYLPVFVAASIVQVARMLKSANEILNRDETYATELLVQVYSVRSQLKEILSFIHPRAIEHVYKIIDMLETKVPKSSMKEHIEFINDNQLKIVDILKKLDNKAEFKAVRDTLDNIRVLNIDRVTLNYSKEDRALDLVILDELSNLAGMTEDGQTKFYINKLVKTIKLSVDKELPNALLTIKSKRTIQKQLQLFCIKAQKRLAKNEKTLDFAALFDLQADVSDLRFETLYLGKLDADKNIKVASQQEMRSGINLINTDYVSDELKQARLEWQKVISLSNTLEGDKRKEFLKQKRKAHFNKFPKLKRYQELIDSRNVTIEEFIELMDVAPYAKFNIERFAKQNKLELKDIFTDTLKPNRISILTTEQLKKHKLAFREHAGECFAKKKTDHGLYSDSDIFIWLRKELDPFTLIYTAGHELIHYHQVKNSMLAEKRALKDGGISMAKFLNYYGNFLGSNQRTIDKIEYDMQSQRKPLYGYADRVGNKDLKKVVVRELDKAIRTNDLTWEKTLSRFGSLFGYMMGSSTGIKVKALQEVLPALENAKNIMFAQELGLKVDTDPIKAALPTANEHQVKNYTSEITEAVKSAKPCWEALRVIASHQYYGVSFYRADKEEDNLTLRPIVTPINVGSSYNQTQQ
;
A
#
# COMPACT_ATOMS: atom_id res chain seq x y z
N MET A 1 -26.92 -44.48 -33.35
CA MET A 1 -26.08 -44.03 -32.20
C MET A 1 -24.63 -44.57 -32.19
N LYS A 2 -24.30 -45.76 -32.74
CA LYS A 2 -22.88 -46.21 -32.84
C LYS A 2 -22.04 -45.42 -33.88
N GLN A 3 -22.62 -45.08 -35.04
CA GLN A 3 -21.95 -44.29 -36.08
C GLN A 3 -21.63 -42.83 -35.69
N SER A 4 -22.39 -42.19 -34.77
CA SER A 4 -22.07 -40.85 -34.28
C SER A 4 -20.95 -40.82 -33.24
N LYS A 5 -20.76 -41.93 -32.49
CA LYS A 5 -19.61 -42.13 -31.60
C LYS A 5 -18.31 -42.40 -32.37
N GLU A 6 -18.37 -43.14 -33.48
CA GLU A 6 -17.19 -43.41 -34.32
C GLU A 6 -16.70 -42.17 -35.10
N ASN A 7 -17.61 -41.30 -35.56
CA ASN A 7 -17.23 -40.06 -36.22
C ASN A 7 -16.62 -39.01 -35.25
N ARG A 8 -17.01 -38.99 -33.97
CA ARG A 8 -16.38 -38.12 -32.95
C ARG A 8 -14.95 -38.57 -32.59
N LYS A 9 -14.66 -39.88 -32.58
CA LYS A 9 -13.30 -40.42 -32.35
C LYS A 9 -12.29 -40.08 -33.44
N LYS A 10 -12.71 -39.63 -34.64
CA LYS A 10 -11.80 -39.35 -35.76
C LYS A 10 -11.17 -37.94 -35.77
N LYS A 11 -11.69 -36.92 -35.06
CA LYS A 11 -11.26 -35.50 -35.25
C LYS A 11 -10.24 -34.90 -34.27
N TYR A 12 -10.13 -35.34 -33.01
CA TYR A 12 -9.20 -34.73 -32.04
C TYR A 12 -7.84 -35.46 -32.01
N ASN A 13 -6.73 -34.72 -32.06
CA ASN A 13 -5.38 -35.27 -31.94
C ASN A 13 -4.65 -34.59 -30.77
N PRO A 14 -4.36 -35.29 -29.65
CA PRO A 14 -3.70 -34.71 -28.49
C PRO A 14 -2.19 -34.47 -28.68
N ASN A 15 -1.59 -35.03 -29.74
CA ASN A 15 -0.17 -34.91 -30.06
C ASN A 15 0.11 -33.82 -31.13
N LEU A 16 -0.91 -33.04 -31.52
CA LEU A 16 -0.76 -31.85 -32.37
C LEU A 16 -0.92 -30.58 -31.53
N GLY A 17 -0.09 -29.58 -31.78
CA GLY A 17 -0.17 -28.27 -31.13
C GLY A 17 0.32 -27.17 -32.04
N PHE A 18 0.44 -25.95 -31.50
CA PHE A 18 0.97 -24.82 -32.25
C PHE A 18 2.12 -24.14 -31.52
N ILE A 19 3.08 -23.65 -32.30
CA ILE A 19 4.06 -22.66 -31.86
C ILE A 19 3.88 -21.45 -32.77
N GLY A 20 3.39 -20.35 -32.22
CA GLY A 20 2.91 -19.23 -33.02
C GLY A 20 1.66 -19.67 -33.78
N ASN A 21 1.70 -19.52 -35.11
CA ASN A 21 0.64 -20.00 -35.99
C ASN A 21 0.97 -21.33 -36.68
N SER A 22 2.20 -21.84 -36.49
CA SER A 22 2.67 -23.08 -37.11
C SER A 22 2.19 -24.30 -36.32
N GLU A 23 1.52 -25.22 -36.99
CA GLU A 23 1.17 -26.53 -36.41
C GLU A 23 2.43 -27.39 -36.28
N VAL A 24 2.58 -28.07 -35.15
CA VAL A 24 3.73 -28.92 -34.86
C VAL A 24 3.29 -30.17 -34.10
N ASN A 25 4.00 -31.28 -34.34
CA ASN A 25 3.93 -32.45 -33.46
C ASN A 25 4.53 -32.08 -32.10
N VAL A 26 3.83 -32.45 -31.02
CA VAL A 26 4.18 -32.08 -29.66
C VAL A 26 4.05 -33.28 -28.71
N SER A 27 4.93 -33.29 -27.72
CA SER A 27 4.74 -34.16 -26.55
C SER A 27 3.48 -33.77 -25.78
N ASN A 28 2.91 -34.70 -25.04
CA ASN A 28 1.74 -34.49 -24.20
C ASN A 28 1.99 -35.10 -22.82
N TYR A 29 1.44 -34.51 -21.76
CA TYR A 29 1.59 -35.04 -20.40
C TYR A 29 0.72 -36.29 -20.14
N LEU A 30 -0.34 -36.50 -20.92
CA LEU A 30 -1.31 -37.59 -20.74
C LEU A 30 -1.20 -38.68 -21.81
N PHE A 31 -0.84 -38.28 -23.03
CA PHE A 31 -0.82 -39.15 -24.21
C PHE A 31 0.61 -39.47 -24.68
N SER A 32 0.85 -40.74 -24.98
CA SER A 32 2.08 -41.26 -25.55
C SER A 32 2.34 -40.72 -26.95
N ASN A 33 3.60 -40.36 -27.23
CA ASN A 33 4.04 -39.99 -28.57
C ASN A 33 4.30 -41.22 -29.47
N LYS A 34 4.50 -42.42 -28.88
CA LYS A 34 4.80 -43.65 -29.64
C LYS A 34 3.58 -44.22 -30.37
N ARG A 35 2.38 -44.01 -29.83
CA ARG A 35 1.11 -44.46 -30.41
C ARG A 35 0.08 -43.34 -30.27
N LEU A 36 -0.31 -42.73 -31.41
CA LEU A 36 -1.27 -41.64 -31.45
C LEU A 36 -2.51 -41.96 -30.61
N ARG A 37 -2.93 -41.00 -29.76
CA ARG A 37 -4.12 -41.09 -28.90
C ARG A 37 -4.06 -42.20 -27.83
N THR A 38 -2.92 -42.83 -27.58
CA THR A 38 -2.75 -43.81 -26.50
C THR A 38 -2.30 -43.13 -25.22
N ALA A 39 -2.97 -43.33 -24.10
CA ALA A 39 -2.59 -42.74 -22.82
C ALA A 39 -1.33 -43.39 -22.21
N TYR A 40 -0.54 -42.63 -21.43
CA TYR A 40 0.42 -43.25 -20.50
C TYR A 40 -0.34 -44.03 -19.42
N GLN A 41 0.25 -45.11 -18.91
CA GLN A 41 -0.41 -45.99 -17.93
C GLN A 41 -0.88 -45.21 -16.68
N HIS A 42 -0.03 -44.34 -16.13
CA HIS A 42 -0.34 -43.53 -14.95
C HIS A 42 -1.37 -42.41 -15.21
N ALA A 43 -1.62 -42.06 -16.47
CA ALA A 43 -2.55 -41.01 -16.90
C ALA A 43 -3.82 -41.57 -17.56
N LYS A 44 -3.91 -42.89 -17.71
CA LYS A 44 -4.99 -43.57 -18.45
C LYS A 44 -6.39 -43.20 -17.97
N PRO A 45 -6.70 -43.16 -16.66
CA PRO A 45 -8.04 -42.78 -16.20
C PRO A 45 -8.47 -41.37 -16.66
N ILE A 46 -7.55 -40.41 -16.62
CA ILE A 46 -7.79 -39.02 -17.04
C ILE A 46 -7.95 -38.92 -18.55
N ALA A 47 -7.06 -39.58 -19.30
CA ALA A 47 -7.11 -39.61 -20.75
C ALA A 47 -8.40 -40.28 -21.27
N ASP A 48 -8.80 -41.41 -20.67
CA ASP A 48 -10.03 -42.11 -21.03
C ASP A 48 -11.25 -41.24 -20.77
N ARG A 49 -11.30 -40.52 -19.63
CA ARG A 49 -12.37 -39.56 -19.32
C ARG A 49 -12.46 -38.46 -20.37
N LEU A 50 -11.33 -37.81 -20.70
CA LEU A 50 -11.25 -36.75 -21.71
C LEU A 50 -11.74 -37.20 -23.10
N MET A 51 -11.51 -38.46 -23.46
CA MET A 51 -11.88 -39.00 -24.77
C MET A 51 -13.32 -39.53 -24.83
N ASN A 52 -13.92 -39.86 -23.68
CA ASN A 52 -15.25 -40.49 -23.62
C ASN A 52 -16.38 -39.50 -23.29
N GLU A 53 -16.09 -38.40 -22.61
CA GLU A 53 -17.09 -37.39 -22.24
C GLU A 53 -17.25 -36.26 -23.27
N GLU A 54 -18.35 -35.50 -23.17
CA GLU A 54 -18.55 -34.33 -24.01
C GLU A 54 -17.70 -33.13 -23.55
N VAL A 55 -17.10 -32.43 -24.50
CA VAL A 55 -16.23 -31.25 -24.22
C VAL A 55 -16.98 -30.13 -23.49
N SER A 56 -18.28 -29.97 -23.76
CA SER A 56 -19.16 -29.02 -23.05
C SER A 56 -19.20 -29.26 -21.55
N ASN A 57 -19.17 -30.53 -21.11
CA ASN A 57 -19.15 -30.90 -19.69
C ASN A 57 -17.84 -30.44 -19.04
N HIS A 58 -16.70 -30.79 -19.63
CA HIS A 58 -15.38 -30.35 -19.16
C HIS A 58 -15.27 -28.81 -19.06
N TYR A 59 -15.83 -28.08 -20.04
CA TYR A 59 -15.84 -26.62 -20.01
C TYR A 59 -16.70 -26.08 -18.87
N SER A 60 -17.88 -26.66 -18.64
CA SER A 60 -18.79 -26.29 -17.55
C SER A 60 -18.14 -26.53 -16.18
N GLU A 61 -17.52 -27.70 -15.97
CA GLU A 61 -16.78 -28.02 -14.76
C GLU A 61 -15.60 -27.06 -14.54
N SER A 62 -14.81 -26.77 -15.58
CA SER A 62 -13.69 -25.82 -15.51
C SER A 62 -14.16 -24.41 -15.11
N LYS A 63 -15.34 -23.97 -15.58
CA LYS A 63 -15.96 -22.70 -15.13
C LYS A 63 -16.38 -22.74 -13.67
N LYS A 64 -17.00 -23.83 -13.20
CA LYS A 64 -17.38 -24.00 -11.79
C LYS A 64 -16.16 -23.99 -10.88
N LEU A 65 -15.08 -24.68 -11.27
CA LEU A 65 -13.79 -24.65 -10.60
C LEU A 65 -13.19 -23.24 -10.55
N THR A 66 -13.18 -22.52 -11.67
CA THR A 66 -12.71 -21.12 -11.69
C THR A 66 -13.51 -20.23 -10.74
N LYS A 67 -14.85 -20.39 -10.67
CA LYS A 67 -15.71 -19.67 -9.72
C LYS A 67 -15.42 -20.06 -8.26
N PHE A 68 -15.14 -21.33 -8.00
CA PHE A 68 -14.76 -21.81 -6.67
C PHE A 68 -13.50 -21.09 -6.16
N LEU A 69 -12.47 -20.96 -7.00
CA LEU A 69 -11.25 -20.22 -6.65
C LEU A 69 -11.50 -18.71 -6.44
N LYS A 70 -12.37 -18.09 -7.26
CA LYS A 70 -12.80 -16.68 -7.06
C LYS A 70 -13.31 -16.46 -5.64
N ASN A 71 -14.14 -17.36 -5.13
CA ASN A 71 -14.75 -17.25 -3.81
C ASN A 71 -13.73 -17.37 -2.66
N ARG A 72 -12.56 -17.93 -2.94
CA ARG A 72 -11.41 -18.00 -2.02
C ARG A 72 -10.40 -16.87 -2.22
N ASP A 73 -10.76 -15.85 -3.01
CA ASP A 73 -9.92 -14.69 -3.34
C ASP A 73 -8.63 -15.06 -4.09
N LEU A 74 -8.57 -16.24 -4.70
CA LEU A 74 -7.39 -16.69 -5.45
C LEU A 74 -7.34 -15.97 -6.79
N THR A 75 -6.68 -14.82 -6.75
CA THR A 75 -6.57 -13.88 -7.85
C THR A 75 -5.11 -13.64 -8.21
N PHE A 76 -4.87 -13.00 -9.34
CA PHE A 76 -3.53 -12.64 -9.79
C PHE A 76 -3.55 -11.27 -10.47
N SER A 77 -2.43 -10.56 -10.47
CA SER A 77 -2.32 -9.25 -11.11
C SER A 77 -1.68 -9.35 -12.50
N LYS A 78 -2.25 -8.66 -13.48
CA LYS A 78 -1.73 -8.53 -14.84
C LYS A 78 -1.56 -7.05 -15.20
N LYS A 79 -0.41 -6.70 -15.77
CA LYS A 79 -0.18 -5.37 -16.37
C LYS A 79 -1.01 -5.23 -17.65
N THR A 80 -1.80 -4.18 -17.74
CA THR A 80 -2.61 -3.83 -18.92
C THR A 80 -1.73 -3.18 -19.99
N SER A 81 -2.27 -2.99 -21.20
CA SER A 81 -1.62 -2.22 -22.27
C SER A 81 -1.37 -0.76 -21.90
N SER A 82 -2.12 -0.20 -20.93
CA SER A 82 -1.91 1.14 -20.37
C SER A 82 -0.88 1.18 -19.25
N GLY A 83 -0.25 0.04 -18.91
CA GLY A 83 0.73 -0.05 -17.83
C GLY A 83 0.15 -0.25 -16.42
N GLU A 84 -1.17 -0.19 -16.25
CA GLU A 84 -1.86 -0.41 -14.98
C GLU A 84 -1.86 -1.89 -14.58
N TYR A 85 -1.72 -2.21 -13.29
CA TYR A 85 -1.95 -3.57 -12.81
C TYR A 85 -3.43 -3.79 -12.50
N LYS A 86 -4.03 -4.82 -13.10
CA LYS A 86 -5.40 -5.27 -12.81
C LYS A 86 -5.41 -6.69 -12.26
N THR A 87 -6.16 -6.87 -11.17
CA THR A 87 -6.41 -8.17 -10.55
C THR A 87 -7.47 -8.93 -11.33
N PHE A 88 -7.23 -10.20 -11.63
CA PHE A 88 -8.16 -11.10 -12.31
C PHE A 88 -8.20 -12.49 -11.66
N THR A 89 -9.28 -13.23 -11.88
CA THR A 89 -9.40 -14.64 -11.46
C THR A 89 -8.69 -15.52 -12.47
N VAL A 90 -7.77 -16.37 -12.00
CA VAL A 90 -7.00 -17.25 -12.89
C VAL A 90 -7.91 -18.38 -13.42
N PRO A 91 -8.02 -18.55 -14.75
CA PRO A 91 -8.76 -19.68 -15.32
C PRO A 91 -8.19 -21.01 -14.87
N CYS A 92 -9.04 -21.94 -14.48
CA CYS A 92 -8.65 -23.29 -14.08
C CYS A 92 -9.29 -24.34 -15.00
N THR A 93 -8.58 -25.45 -15.23
CA THR A 93 -9.09 -26.61 -15.98
C THR A 93 -9.24 -27.83 -15.07
N THR A 94 -10.17 -28.73 -15.38
CA THR A 94 -10.28 -30.04 -14.72
C THR A 94 -9.33 -31.10 -15.25
N THR A 95 -8.51 -30.80 -16.26
CA THR A 95 -7.47 -31.72 -16.77
C THR A 95 -6.34 -31.88 -15.75
N VAL A 96 -6.30 -33.03 -15.07
CA VAL A 96 -5.24 -33.42 -14.11
C VAL A 96 -3.97 -33.86 -14.82
N VAL A 97 -2.85 -33.34 -14.34
CA VAL A 97 -1.50 -33.75 -14.73
C VAL A 97 -0.92 -34.66 -13.64
N PRO A 98 -1.00 -36.00 -13.80
CA PRO A 98 -0.37 -36.94 -12.90
C PRO A 98 1.12 -37.11 -13.23
N LEU A 99 1.96 -37.24 -12.20
CA LEU A 99 3.38 -37.64 -12.30
C LEU A 99 3.62 -38.90 -11.49
N GLN A 100 4.35 -39.87 -12.04
CA GLN A 100 4.74 -41.07 -11.28
C GLN A 100 5.73 -40.73 -10.17
N LYS A 101 5.57 -41.36 -9.00
CA LYS A 101 6.47 -41.18 -7.84
C LYS A 101 7.90 -41.63 -8.15
N SER A 102 8.09 -42.69 -8.92
CA SER A 102 9.41 -43.12 -9.40
C SER A 102 10.15 -42.00 -10.16
N LEU A 103 9.48 -41.39 -11.14
CA LEU A 103 10.02 -40.26 -11.91
C LEU A 103 10.20 -39.00 -11.05
N PHE A 104 9.30 -38.74 -10.10
CA PHE A 104 9.46 -37.66 -9.14
C PHE A 104 10.76 -37.84 -8.31
N ASN A 105 11.04 -39.04 -7.80
CA ASN A 105 12.25 -39.32 -7.01
C ASN A 105 13.53 -39.04 -7.81
N ASP A 106 13.50 -39.33 -9.10
CA ASP A 106 14.62 -39.06 -10.00
C ASP A 106 14.85 -37.56 -10.20
N VAL A 107 13.77 -36.79 -10.36
CA VAL A 107 13.80 -35.33 -10.46
C VAL A 107 14.29 -34.72 -9.15
N GLU A 108 13.78 -35.18 -8.00
CA GLU A 108 14.19 -34.74 -6.68
C GLU A 108 15.68 -34.99 -6.44
N THR A 109 16.18 -36.19 -6.74
CA THR A 109 17.61 -36.52 -6.59
C THR A 109 18.50 -35.64 -7.46
N ALA A 110 18.09 -35.35 -8.69
CA ALA A 110 18.85 -34.46 -9.57
C ALA A 110 18.79 -33.00 -9.09
N ALA A 111 17.65 -32.55 -8.57
CA ALA A 111 17.50 -31.22 -7.97
C ALA A 111 18.35 -31.07 -6.70
N GLN A 112 18.42 -32.10 -5.85
CA GLN A 112 19.26 -32.09 -4.64
C GLN A 112 20.72 -31.79 -4.94
N LYS A 113 21.31 -32.50 -5.91
CA LYS A 113 22.71 -32.27 -6.34
C LYS A 113 22.92 -30.84 -6.81
N LEU A 114 21.97 -30.31 -7.59
CA LEU A 114 22.03 -28.94 -8.09
C LEU A 114 21.95 -27.94 -6.93
N ILE A 115 20.92 -28.01 -6.08
CA ILE A 115 20.69 -27.05 -4.99
C ILE A 115 21.83 -27.07 -3.95
N ILE A 116 22.40 -28.23 -3.61
CA ILE A 116 23.60 -28.33 -2.75
C ILE A 116 24.76 -27.54 -3.35
N SER A 117 24.97 -27.69 -4.66
CA SER A 117 26.04 -27.01 -5.38
C SER A 117 25.80 -25.50 -5.46
N LEU A 118 24.57 -25.06 -5.71
CA LEU A 118 24.23 -23.64 -5.79
C LEU A 118 24.35 -22.94 -4.42
N ARG A 119 23.94 -23.59 -3.32
CA ARG A 119 24.23 -23.13 -1.95
C ARG A 119 25.73 -22.94 -1.74
N ALA A 120 26.54 -23.88 -2.22
CA ALA A 120 28.00 -23.80 -2.07
C ALA A 120 28.61 -22.67 -2.92
N VAL A 121 28.11 -22.41 -4.13
CA VAL A 121 28.54 -21.27 -4.97
C VAL A 121 28.35 -19.95 -4.23
N ILE A 122 27.14 -19.69 -3.72
CA ILE A 122 26.84 -18.41 -3.07
C ILE A 122 27.56 -18.24 -1.71
N GLN A 123 27.76 -19.33 -0.97
CA GLN A 123 28.60 -19.32 0.23
C GLN A 123 30.08 -19.03 -0.08
N ASP A 124 30.59 -19.53 -1.21
CA ASP A 124 31.97 -19.24 -1.64
C ASP A 124 32.11 -17.79 -2.13
N ILE A 125 31.09 -17.24 -2.79
CA ILE A 125 31.04 -15.82 -3.20
C ILE A 125 31.00 -14.91 -1.98
N TYR A 126 29.91 -14.91 -1.20
CA TYR A 126 29.76 -13.98 -0.08
C TYR A 126 30.70 -14.28 1.09
N GLY A 127 31.26 -15.50 1.17
CA GLY A 127 32.29 -15.85 2.12
C GLY A 127 33.70 -15.37 1.76
N ALA A 128 33.91 -14.92 0.52
CA ALA A 128 35.16 -14.34 0.06
C ALA A 128 35.19 -12.81 0.29
N ARG A 129 36.35 -12.18 0.04
CA ARG A 129 36.53 -10.73 0.24
C ARG A 129 35.68 -9.91 -0.75
N ASP A 130 35.60 -10.42 -1.97
CA ASP A 130 34.89 -9.86 -3.12
C ASP A 130 34.57 -11.00 -4.11
N LEU A 131 33.67 -10.76 -5.07
CA LEU A 131 33.27 -11.77 -6.08
C LEU A 131 34.48 -12.40 -6.80
N ARG A 132 35.47 -11.59 -7.18
CA ARG A 132 36.64 -12.04 -7.98
C ARG A 132 37.60 -12.91 -7.16
N SER A 133 37.54 -12.81 -5.83
CA SER A 133 38.32 -13.63 -4.90
C SER A 133 37.74 -15.03 -4.65
N SER A 134 36.48 -15.30 -5.06
CA SER A 134 35.82 -16.61 -4.96
C SER A 134 36.63 -17.72 -5.65
N LYS A 135 36.76 -18.88 -4.98
CA LYS A 135 37.46 -20.05 -5.53
C LYS A 135 36.69 -20.65 -6.69
N PHE A 136 35.36 -20.72 -6.59
CA PHE A 136 34.52 -21.19 -7.67
C PHE A 136 34.66 -20.30 -8.90
N VAL A 137 34.54 -18.98 -8.75
CA VAL A 137 34.67 -18.03 -9.87
C VAL A 137 36.04 -18.14 -10.53
N LYS A 138 37.13 -18.23 -9.74
CA LYS A 138 38.49 -18.42 -10.28
C LYS A 138 38.66 -19.71 -11.07
N SER A 139 37.92 -20.77 -10.72
CA SER A 139 37.99 -22.07 -11.39
C SER A 139 37.28 -22.13 -12.74
N LEU A 140 36.43 -21.15 -13.05
CA LEU A 140 35.72 -21.10 -14.32
C LEU A 140 36.70 -20.80 -15.48
N PRO A 141 36.49 -21.40 -16.67
CA PRO A 141 37.23 -21.01 -17.87
C PRO A 141 37.12 -19.51 -18.14
N VAL A 142 38.18 -18.86 -18.63
CA VAL A 142 38.25 -17.38 -18.77
C VAL A 142 37.03 -16.80 -19.48
N SER A 143 36.63 -17.35 -20.63
CA SER A 143 35.47 -16.90 -21.40
C SER A 143 34.13 -17.03 -20.64
N VAL A 144 34.00 -18.02 -19.76
CA VAL A 144 32.80 -18.24 -18.94
C VAL A 144 32.86 -17.38 -17.67
N ARG A 145 34.05 -17.20 -17.12
CA ARG A 145 34.31 -16.46 -15.89
C ARG A 145 33.97 -14.98 -16.04
N ASP A 146 34.39 -14.36 -17.14
CA ASP A 146 34.16 -12.94 -17.35
C ASP A 146 32.66 -12.63 -17.50
N ILE A 147 31.94 -13.47 -18.26
CA ILE A 147 30.48 -13.41 -18.40
C ILE A 147 29.77 -13.64 -17.06
N PHE A 148 30.26 -14.59 -16.27
CA PHE A 148 29.70 -14.87 -14.94
C PHE A 148 29.89 -13.68 -13.99
N ILE A 149 31.07 -13.07 -13.99
CA ILE A 149 31.36 -11.90 -13.16
C ILE A 149 30.48 -10.72 -13.57
N GLU A 150 30.43 -10.42 -14.88
CA GLU A 150 29.60 -9.34 -15.43
C GLU A 150 28.12 -9.51 -15.04
N ALA A 151 27.55 -10.71 -15.25
CA ALA A 151 26.16 -11.01 -14.92
C ALA A 151 25.81 -10.91 -13.41
N ILE A 152 26.79 -11.08 -12.52
CA ILE A 152 26.59 -10.91 -11.07
C ILE A 152 26.80 -9.45 -10.66
N GLU A 153 27.85 -8.78 -11.14
CA GLU A 153 28.17 -7.39 -10.80
C GLU A 153 27.07 -6.42 -11.28
N THR A 154 26.42 -6.71 -12.40
CA THR A 154 25.29 -5.91 -12.93
C THR A 154 23.94 -6.28 -12.30
N SER A 155 23.85 -7.40 -11.56
CA SER A 155 22.58 -7.85 -11.00
C SER A 155 22.06 -6.89 -9.93
N PRO A 156 20.77 -6.50 -9.96
CA PRO A 156 20.16 -5.71 -8.88
C PRO A 156 20.16 -6.43 -7.53
N ASN A 157 20.37 -7.75 -7.53
CA ASN A 157 20.31 -8.58 -6.32
C ASN A 157 21.71 -8.91 -5.73
N TYR A 158 22.79 -8.37 -6.29
CA TYR A 158 24.12 -8.51 -5.71
C TYR A 158 24.36 -7.44 -4.64
N PHE A 159 24.70 -7.90 -3.43
CA PHE A 159 24.88 -7.04 -2.26
C PHE A 159 26.32 -7.15 -1.73
N PRO A 160 27.27 -6.36 -2.24
CA PRO A 160 28.67 -6.41 -1.81
C PRO A 160 28.88 -6.28 -0.29
N GLN A 161 27.96 -5.57 0.37
CA GLN A 161 27.93 -5.36 1.82
C GLN A 161 27.78 -6.66 2.63
N LEU A 162 27.34 -7.75 2.00
CA LEU A 162 27.25 -9.06 2.63
C LEU A 162 28.55 -9.87 2.56
N HIS A 163 29.61 -9.39 1.88
CA HIS A 163 30.90 -10.08 1.91
C HIS A 163 31.48 -10.13 3.33
N HIS A 164 31.47 -11.32 3.93
CA HIS A 164 31.95 -11.51 5.30
C HIS A 164 32.32 -12.99 5.56
N PRO A 165 33.36 -13.30 6.35
CA PRO A 165 33.77 -14.68 6.64
C PRO A 165 32.65 -15.58 7.20
N ASN A 166 31.71 -15.01 7.96
CA ASN A 166 30.55 -15.75 8.48
C ASN A 166 29.65 -16.30 7.36
N MET A 167 29.57 -15.63 6.21
CA MET A 167 28.69 -16.04 5.11
C MET A 167 29.12 -17.36 4.46
N LYS A 168 30.36 -17.84 4.70
CA LYS A 168 30.78 -19.21 4.33
C LYS A 168 29.89 -20.30 4.94
N LYS A 169 29.26 -20.00 6.08
CA LYS A 169 28.36 -20.92 6.81
C LYS A 169 26.89 -20.50 6.72
N TYR A 170 26.57 -19.40 6.04
CA TYR A 170 25.19 -18.93 5.92
C TYR A 170 24.37 -19.91 5.07
N PRO A 171 23.24 -20.43 5.56
CA PRO A 171 22.50 -21.48 4.86
C PRO A 171 21.59 -20.88 3.76
N PHE A 172 22.17 -20.34 2.70
CA PHE A 172 21.45 -19.83 1.52
C PHE A 172 20.57 -20.92 0.85
N PHE A 173 19.79 -20.58 -0.18
CA PHE A 173 18.95 -21.51 -0.95
C PHE A 173 17.85 -22.19 -0.14
N ASP A 174 17.24 -21.44 0.78
CA ASP A 174 16.09 -21.86 1.61
C ASP A 174 14.89 -22.43 0.85
N ASN A 175 14.38 -21.71 -0.16
CA ASN A 175 13.24 -22.12 -0.97
C ASN A 175 13.43 -21.66 -2.42
N VAL A 176 13.42 -22.61 -3.35
CA VAL A 176 13.64 -22.34 -4.78
C VAL A 176 12.57 -23.01 -5.62
N GLY A 177 12.03 -22.26 -6.57
CA GLY A 177 11.15 -22.78 -7.61
C GLY A 177 11.93 -23.23 -8.83
N LEU A 178 11.70 -24.45 -9.33
CA LEU A 178 12.21 -24.87 -10.64
C LEU A 178 11.05 -24.98 -11.64
N ASP A 179 11.16 -24.24 -12.74
CA ASP A 179 10.20 -24.29 -13.84
C ASP A 179 10.64 -25.37 -14.83
N LEU A 180 9.97 -26.52 -14.74
CA LEU A 180 10.29 -27.71 -15.51
C LEU A 180 9.32 -27.88 -16.68
N VAL A 181 9.85 -28.28 -17.83
CA VAL A 181 9.05 -28.68 -18.99
C VAL A 181 9.41 -30.07 -19.44
N LEU A 182 8.39 -30.86 -19.75
CA LEU A 182 8.56 -32.13 -20.45
C LEU A 182 8.89 -31.88 -21.92
N VAL A 183 9.98 -32.48 -22.42
CA VAL A 183 10.46 -32.33 -23.80
C VAL A 183 10.61 -33.68 -24.51
N GLU A 184 10.50 -33.64 -25.85
CA GLU A 184 10.41 -34.81 -26.75
C GLU A 184 11.69 -35.68 -26.78
N ASP A 185 12.87 -35.09 -26.54
CA ASP A 185 14.19 -35.72 -26.79
C ASP A 185 14.47 -37.00 -26.00
N TYR A 186 13.92 -37.13 -24.79
CA TYR A 186 14.17 -38.29 -23.92
C TYR A 186 13.46 -39.55 -24.41
N MET A 187 12.24 -39.39 -24.92
CA MET A 187 11.38 -40.50 -25.34
C MET A 187 11.93 -41.21 -26.58
N ASN A 188 12.53 -40.44 -27.50
CA ASN A 188 12.99 -40.92 -28.81
C ASN A 188 14.31 -41.71 -28.76
N LYS A 189 15.12 -41.59 -27.70
CA LYS A 189 16.43 -42.27 -27.59
C LYS A 189 16.44 -43.50 -26.66
N SER A 190 15.30 -43.83 -26.03
CA SER A 190 15.15 -44.86 -24.98
C SER A 190 15.63 -46.27 -25.36
N GLU A 191 15.57 -46.62 -26.64
CA GLU A 191 15.93 -47.95 -27.15
C GLU A 191 17.46 -48.18 -27.22
N ASN A 192 18.26 -47.11 -27.20
CA ASN A 192 19.73 -47.20 -27.23
C ASN A 192 20.36 -47.33 -25.83
N PHE A 193 19.57 -47.21 -24.75
CA PHE A 193 20.11 -47.15 -23.39
C PHE A 193 20.76 -48.44 -22.91
N PRO A 194 20.18 -49.63 -23.14
CA PRO A 194 20.84 -50.89 -22.77
C PRO A 194 22.21 -51.04 -23.42
N ASN A 195 22.34 -50.56 -24.66
CA ASN A 195 23.58 -50.62 -25.45
C ASN A 195 24.64 -49.61 -24.98
N LEU A 196 24.22 -48.47 -24.41
CA LEU A 196 25.12 -47.48 -23.80
C LEU A 196 25.59 -47.91 -22.40
N ILE A 197 24.70 -48.52 -21.61
CA ILE A 197 25.01 -49.12 -20.30
C ILE A 197 25.98 -50.28 -20.46
N ALA A 198 25.74 -51.18 -21.42
CA ALA A 198 26.65 -52.28 -21.73
C ALA A 198 28.06 -51.83 -22.17
N LYS A 199 28.21 -50.58 -22.63
CA LYS A 199 29.50 -49.98 -23.05
C LYS A 199 30.16 -49.12 -21.98
N ASN A 200 29.67 -49.12 -20.73
CA ASN A 200 30.12 -48.20 -19.66
C ASN A 200 30.10 -46.71 -20.06
N LYS A 201 29.25 -46.33 -21.01
CA LYS A 201 29.06 -44.93 -21.44
C LYS A 201 27.83 -44.33 -20.75
N GLU A 202 27.76 -44.46 -19.44
CA GLU A 202 26.64 -43.95 -18.63
C GLU A 202 26.48 -42.42 -18.76
N ASP A 203 27.59 -41.71 -19.02
CA ASP A 203 27.59 -40.26 -19.28
C ASP A 203 26.85 -39.86 -20.57
N ALA A 204 26.60 -40.82 -21.46
CA ALA A 204 25.87 -40.64 -22.72
C ALA A 204 24.38 -41.02 -22.61
N LEU A 205 23.93 -41.54 -21.46
CA LEU A 205 22.49 -41.68 -21.19
C LEU A 205 21.86 -40.28 -21.15
N PRO A 206 20.73 -40.05 -21.83
CA PRO A 206 20.10 -38.74 -21.77
C PRO A 206 19.66 -38.45 -20.33
N GLY A 207 19.81 -37.19 -19.92
CA GLY A 207 19.28 -36.69 -18.64
C GLY A 207 17.75 -36.80 -18.58
N LEU A 208 17.13 -36.46 -17.45
CA LEU A 208 15.68 -36.57 -17.21
C LEU A 208 14.81 -36.10 -18.40
N PRO A 209 13.57 -36.61 -18.57
CA PRO A 209 12.65 -36.10 -19.60
C PRO A 209 12.25 -34.62 -19.39
N PHE A 210 12.62 -34.04 -18.24
CA PHE A 210 12.42 -32.65 -17.91
C PHE A 210 13.65 -31.80 -18.24
N ARG A 211 13.39 -30.57 -18.72
CA ARG A 211 14.38 -29.49 -18.82
C ARG A 211 13.97 -28.34 -17.93
N ILE A 212 14.96 -27.66 -17.35
CA ILE A 212 14.72 -26.44 -16.56
C ILE A 212 14.71 -25.22 -17.47
N LEU A 213 13.62 -24.45 -17.46
CA LEU A 213 13.54 -23.19 -18.19
C LEU A 213 14.08 -22.01 -17.39
N GLU A 214 13.92 -22.05 -16.07
CA GLU A 214 14.26 -20.97 -15.15
C GLU A 214 14.38 -21.51 -13.71
N ILE A 215 15.32 -20.95 -12.96
CA ILE A 215 15.39 -21.06 -11.49
C ILE A 215 14.69 -19.83 -10.92
N ASN A 216 13.81 -20.00 -9.94
CA ASN A 216 13.14 -18.89 -9.24
C ASN A 216 13.64 -18.87 -7.80
N ALA A 217 14.69 -18.10 -7.51
CA ALA A 217 15.38 -18.13 -6.22
C ALA A 217 14.99 -16.98 -5.26
N GLY A 218 14.10 -16.07 -5.71
CA GLY A 218 13.55 -15.00 -4.88
C GLY A 218 12.40 -15.48 -4.00
N SER A 219 11.18 -15.38 -4.53
CA SER A 219 9.95 -15.72 -3.80
C SER A 219 9.00 -16.57 -4.67
N PRO A 220 9.27 -17.87 -4.86
CA PRO A 220 8.49 -18.71 -5.76
C PRO A 220 7.03 -18.82 -5.27
N SER A 221 6.09 -18.44 -6.12
CA SER A 221 4.65 -18.41 -5.82
C SER A 221 3.87 -19.55 -6.48
N GLY A 222 2.66 -19.80 -5.98
CA GLY A 222 1.65 -20.67 -6.55
C GLY A 222 1.33 -21.94 -5.76
N ALA A 223 1.97 -22.17 -4.62
CA ALA A 223 1.88 -23.44 -3.91
C ALA A 223 0.48 -23.71 -3.33
N SER A 224 -0.16 -22.69 -2.76
CA SER A 224 -1.54 -22.83 -2.27
C SER A 224 -2.56 -22.95 -3.39
N ASN A 225 -2.25 -22.51 -4.62
CA ASN A 225 -3.19 -22.58 -5.73
C ASN A 225 -3.52 -24.03 -6.08
N ASN A 226 -2.51 -24.91 -6.23
CA ASN A 226 -2.76 -26.32 -6.52
C ASN A 226 -3.61 -27.01 -5.43
N MET A 227 -3.34 -26.72 -4.14
CA MET A 227 -4.16 -27.22 -3.03
C MET A 227 -5.64 -26.85 -3.21
N ASN A 228 -5.92 -25.57 -3.50
CA ASN A 228 -7.29 -25.10 -3.68
C ASN A 228 -7.95 -25.64 -4.96
N VAL A 229 -7.18 -25.82 -6.04
CA VAL A 229 -7.67 -26.45 -7.29
C VAL A 229 -8.08 -27.90 -7.01
N LEU A 230 -7.24 -28.69 -6.31
CA LEU A 230 -7.53 -30.08 -5.98
C LEU A 230 -8.77 -30.22 -5.08
N GLU A 231 -8.90 -29.37 -4.07
CA GLU A 231 -10.10 -29.32 -3.22
C GLU A 231 -11.36 -29.00 -4.02
N GLY A 232 -11.30 -27.99 -4.90
CA GLY A 232 -12.44 -27.60 -5.74
C GLY A 232 -12.85 -28.69 -6.72
N ILE A 233 -11.89 -29.46 -7.24
CA ILE A 233 -12.17 -30.62 -8.10
C ILE A 233 -12.84 -31.71 -7.29
N TYR A 234 -12.31 -32.06 -6.12
CA TYR A 234 -12.89 -33.13 -5.31
C TYR A 234 -14.31 -32.78 -4.82
N GLU A 235 -14.57 -31.51 -4.50
CA GLU A 235 -15.91 -31.05 -4.11
C GLU A 235 -16.94 -31.15 -5.25
N GLN A 236 -16.50 -30.99 -6.50
CA GLN A 236 -17.39 -30.95 -7.67
C GLN A 236 -17.52 -32.30 -8.37
N THR A 237 -16.42 -33.07 -8.44
CA THR A 237 -16.23 -34.21 -9.33
C THR A 237 -15.14 -35.15 -8.74
N PRO A 238 -15.38 -35.78 -7.57
CA PRO A 238 -14.39 -36.55 -6.82
C PRO A 238 -13.78 -37.73 -7.59
N GLU A 239 -14.55 -38.33 -8.50
CA GLU A 239 -14.15 -39.49 -9.29
C GLU A 239 -12.91 -39.23 -10.16
N ILE A 240 -12.66 -37.96 -10.54
CA ILE A 240 -11.46 -37.57 -11.29
C ILE A 240 -10.19 -37.95 -10.50
N LEU A 241 -10.15 -37.64 -9.20
CA LEU A 241 -8.98 -37.92 -8.37
C LEU A 241 -8.98 -39.34 -7.82
N GLU A 242 -10.15 -39.91 -7.51
CA GLU A 242 -10.26 -41.28 -7.00
C GLU A 242 -9.82 -42.33 -8.02
N SER A 243 -10.05 -42.06 -9.31
CA SER A 243 -9.63 -42.94 -10.40
C SER A 243 -8.11 -43.11 -10.55
N LEU A 244 -7.31 -42.23 -9.93
CA LEU A 244 -5.84 -42.25 -10.01
C LEU A 244 -5.17 -43.15 -8.97
N GLY A 245 -5.93 -43.77 -8.06
CA GLY A 245 -5.38 -44.66 -7.03
C GLY A 245 -4.75 -43.91 -5.85
N LYS A 246 -3.64 -44.44 -5.32
CA LYS A 246 -2.92 -43.81 -4.20
C LYS A 246 -2.05 -42.65 -4.70
N LEU A 247 -2.04 -41.56 -3.94
CA LEU A 247 -1.38 -40.31 -4.28
C LEU A 247 -0.41 -39.88 -3.16
N MET A 248 0.60 -39.07 -3.47
CA MET A 248 1.42 -38.45 -2.42
C MET A 248 0.70 -37.26 -1.77
N PRO A 249 0.80 -37.07 -0.43
CA PRO A 249 0.14 -35.98 0.27
C PRO A 249 0.79 -34.62 -0.03
N ASN A 250 0.05 -33.52 0.11
CA ASN A 250 0.63 -32.18 0.01
C ASN A 250 1.37 -31.81 1.31
N ASP A 251 2.69 -31.93 1.30
CA ASP A 251 3.61 -31.66 2.42
C ASP A 251 4.25 -30.26 2.42
N HIS A 252 3.98 -29.45 1.39
CA HIS A 252 4.64 -28.16 1.12
C HIS A 252 4.71 -27.22 2.34
N PHE A 253 3.56 -26.97 2.98
CA PHE A 253 3.49 -26.00 4.09
C PHE A 253 4.24 -26.47 5.34
N LYS A 254 4.23 -27.79 5.60
CA LYS A 254 4.96 -28.39 6.71
C LYS A 254 6.47 -28.22 6.48
N ILE A 255 6.95 -28.56 5.28
CA ILE A 255 8.36 -28.41 4.91
C ILE A 255 8.79 -26.95 4.99
N LEU A 256 7.98 -26.00 4.51
CA LEU A 256 8.27 -24.57 4.60
C LEU A 256 8.51 -24.12 6.05
N GLY A 257 7.60 -24.50 6.98
CA GLY A 257 7.73 -24.16 8.40
C GLY A 257 8.96 -24.80 9.05
N GLU A 258 9.19 -26.09 8.82
CA GLU A 258 10.38 -26.83 9.29
C GLU A 258 11.67 -26.19 8.80
N THR A 259 11.71 -25.81 7.52
CA THR A 259 12.88 -25.22 6.87
C THR A 259 13.25 -23.90 7.54
N TYR A 260 12.33 -22.94 7.63
CA TYR A 260 12.63 -21.63 8.23
C TYR A 260 12.94 -21.70 9.73
N LYS A 261 12.31 -22.64 10.46
CA LYS A 261 12.69 -22.93 11.84
C LYS A 261 14.15 -23.41 11.91
N SER A 262 14.52 -24.41 11.13
CA SER A 262 15.90 -24.93 11.12
C SER A 262 16.94 -23.87 10.74
N LEU A 263 16.62 -22.99 9.77
CA LEU A 263 17.50 -21.92 9.31
C LEU A 263 17.74 -20.88 10.41
N GLY A 264 16.66 -20.43 11.06
CA GLY A 264 16.72 -19.48 12.18
C GLY A 264 17.51 -20.03 13.36
N GLU A 265 17.18 -21.25 13.81
CA GLU A 265 17.86 -21.91 14.93
C GLU A 265 19.34 -22.15 14.63
N TYR A 266 19.66 -22.63 13.44
CA TYR A 266 21.04 -22.91 13.05
C TYR A 266 21.88 -21.65 12.96
N TRP A 267 21.37 -20.59 12.32
CA TRP A 267 22.14 -19.37 12.09
C TRP A 267 22.30 -18.58 13.37
N THR A 268 21.20 -18.36 14.11
CA THR A 268 21.18 -17.49 15.29
C THR A 268 21.58 -18.18 16.59
N LYS A 269 21.59 -19.53 16.61
CA LYS A 269 21.73 -20.35 17.83
C LYS A 269 20.64 -20.12 18.86
N ASN A 270 19.52 -19.49 18.49
CA ASN A 270 18.38 -19.24 19.36
C ASN A 270 17.21 -20.15 18.97
N LYS A 271 16.78 -21.02 19.90
CA LYS A 271 15.65 -21.95 19.72
C LYS A 271 14.30 -21.40 20.18
N ASN A 272 14.30 -20.27 20.88
CA ASN A 272 13.11 -19.66 21.48
C ASN A 272 12.58 -18.49 20.65
N GLY A 273 13.23 -18.17 19.52
CA GLY A 273 12.78 -17.09 18.64
C GLY A 273 11.70 -17.53 17.65
N VAL A 274 11.05 -16.54 17.06
CA VAL A 274 9.93 -16.72 16.13
C VAL A 274 10.39 -16.62 14.67
N GLN A 275 9.66 -17.27 13.78
CA GLN A 275 9.87 -17.17 12.33
C GLN A 275 8.72 -16.39 11.71
N ILE A 276 9.06 -15.38 10.91
CA ILE A 276 8.09 -14.47 10.31
C ILE A 276 8.03 -14.64 8.80
N LEU A 277 6.91 -14.23 8.21
CA LEU A 277 6.75 -14.01 6.78
C LEU A 277 6.58 -12.51 6.54
N LEU A 278 7.43 -11.93 5.70
CA LEU A 278 7.38 -10.51 5.31
C LEU A 278 6.62 -10.34 3.99
N PRO A 279 5.40 -9.76 3.98
CA PRO A 279 4.55 -9.66 2.81
C PRO A 279 4.72 -8.33 2.07
N PRO A 280 4.32 -8.25 0.79
CA PRO A 280 4.22 -7.00 0.02
C PRO A 280 2.92 -6.20 0.28
N GLY A 281 2.22 -6.45 1.40
CA GLY A 281 0.92 -5.83 1.77
C GLY A 281 -0.32 -6.50 1.15
N GLY A 282 -1.50 -6.25 1.73
CA GLY A 282 -2.78 -6.87 1.36
C GLY A 282 -3.38 -6.41 0.02
N GLN A 283 -2.91 -5.29 -0.54
CA GLN A 283 -3.30 -4.83 -1.88
C GLN A 283 -2.59 -5.61 -3.01
N ASN A 284 -1.56 -6.39 -2.69
CA ASN A 284 -0.87 -7.22 -3.67
C ASN A 284 -1.77 -8.39 -4.11
N GLY A 285 -1.81 -8.68 -5.42
CA GLY A 285 -2.60 -9.80 -5.97
C GLY A 285 -2.23 -11.17 -5.40
N ALA A 286 -1.01 -11.35 -4.87
CA ALA A 286 -0.57 -12.59 -4.22
C ALA A 286 -0.91 -12.67 -2.72
N ALA A 287 -1.45 -11.61 -2.10
CA ALA A 287 -1.74 -11.59 -0.66
C ALA A 287 -2.56 -12.81 -0.15
N PRO A 288 -3.60 -13.28 -0.88
CA PRO A 288 -4.38 -14.46 -0.45
C PRO A 288 -3.58 -15.77 -0.43
N GLU A 289 -2.61 -15.93 -1.34
CA GLU A 289 -1.67 -17.05 -1.32
C GLU A 289 -0.73 -16.94 -0.10
N ILE A 290 -0.22 -15.75 0.14
CA ILE A 290 0.72 -15.46 1.22
C ILE A 290 0.11 -15.73 2.60
N HIS A 291 -1.16 -15.35 2.82
CA HIS A 291 -1.86 -15.66 4.06
C HIS A 291 -2.04 -17.16 4.28
N GLN A 292 -2.24 -17.94 3.21
CA GLN A 292 -2.30 -19.39 3.32
C GLN A 292 -0.94 -20.00 3.63
N LEU A 293 0.14 -19.50 3.02
CA LEU A 293 1.50 -19.91 3.36
C LEU A 293 1.78 -19.66 4.84
N ALA A 294 1.53 -18.46 5.35
CA ALA A 294 1.68 -18.14 6.77
C ALA A 294 0.83 -19.05 7.67
N ALA A 295 -0.47 -19.14 7.40
CA ALA A 295 -1.41 -19.90 8.23
C ALA A 295 -1.06 -21.39 8.34
N TYR A 296 -0.68 -22.03 7.25
CA TYR A 296 -0.47 -23.49 7.21
C TYR A 296 0.99 -23.90 7.48
N SER A 297 1.95 -22.99 7.37
CA SER A 297 3.36 -23.25 7.76
C SER A 297 3.67 -22.87 9.20
N GLY A 298 2.85 -21.99 9.82
CA GLY A 298 3.10 -21.46 11.16
C GLY A 298 3.98 -20.21 11.18
N LEU A 299 4.46 -19.72 10.03
CA LEU A 299 5.17 -18.44 9.94
C LEU A 299 4.23 -17.28 10.30
N ILE A 300 4.74 -16.31 11.06
CA ILE A 300 3.95 -15.14 11.50
C ILE A 300 3.95 -14.08 10.39
N TYR A 301 2.79 -13.87 9.76
CA TYR A 301 2.61 -12.77 8.81
C TYR A 301 2.82 -11.43 9.52
N THR A 302 3.77 -10.63 9.05
CA THR A 302 4.30 -9.48 9.79
C THR A 302 4.41 -8.25 8.91
N ASP A 303 3.88 -7.12 9.36
CA ASP A 303 4.17 -5.84 8.72
C ASP A 303 5.60 -5.38 9.09
N PRO A 304 6.43 -4.96 8.12
CA PRO A 304 7.80 -4.51 8.41
C PRO A 304 7.87 -3.36 9.41
N ASP A 305 6.80 -2.56 9.58
CA ASP A 305 6.79 -1.45 10.54
C ASP A 305 6.79 -1.93 11.99
N GLN A 306 6.54 -3.21 12.21
CA GLN A 306 6.56 -3.79 13.54
C GLN A 306 7.91 -4.36 13.92
N LEU A 307 8.87 -4.35 13.00
CA LEU A 307 10.21 -4.82 13.24
C LEU A 307 11.08 -3.67 13.76
N PHE A 308 11.88 -3.98 14.78
CA PHE A 308 12.89 -3.06 15.31
C PHE A 308 14.10 -3.84 15.80
N GLN A 309 15.25 -3.18 15.89
CA GLN A 309 16.45 -3.75 16.47
C GLN A 309 16.55 -3.36 17.95
N ASP A 310 16.81 -4.32 18.84
CA ASP A 310 17.07 -4.04 20.25
C ASP A 310 18.54 -3.63 20.48
N ARG A 311 18.87 -3.26 21.72
CA ARG A 311 20.23 -2.81 22.11
C ARG A 311 21.30 -3.90 21.94
N GLU A 312 20.92 -5.17 21.86
CA GLU A 312 21.82 -6.31 21.67
C GLU A 312 21.99 -6.69 20.18
N GLY A 313 21.35 -5.93 19.29
CA GLY A 313 21.36 -6.14 17.85
C GLY A 313 20.37 -7.20 17.35
N ASN A 314 19.50 -7.73 18.22
CA ASN A 314 18.46 -8.69 17.80
C ASN A 314 17.29 -7.95 17.15
N ILE A 315 16.71 -8.55 16.12
CA ILE A 315 15.47 -8.04 15.52
C ILE A 315 14.28 -8.58 16.32
N ARG A 316 13.33 -7.70 16.67
CA ARG A 316 12.14 -8.03 17.45
C ARG A 316 10.86 -7.66 16.72
N LEU A 317 9.80 -8.43 16.96
CA LEU A 317 8.46 -8.19 16.44
C LEU A 317 7.59 -7.52 17.51
N ARG A 318 7.04 -6.34 17.22
CA ARG A 318 6.05 -5.67 18.08
C ARG A 318 4.73 -6.47 18.12
N THR A 319 4.40 -6.95 19.30
CA THR A 319 3.13 -7.64 19.58
C THR A 319 2.32 -6.85 20.59
N VAL A 320 1.09 -7.29 20.88
CA VAL A 320 0.26 -6.73 21.96
C VAL A 320 0.76 -7.12 23.37
N ASP A 321 1.91 -7.77 23.47
CA ASP A 321 2.58 -8.10 24.74
C ASP A 321 3.51 -6.98 25.21
N LYS A 322 3.87 -7.00 26.50
CA LYS A 322 4.93 -6.16 27.06
C LYS A 322 6.32 -6.62 26.58
N GLU A 323 6.51 -7.92 26.39
CA GLU A 323 7.77 -8.50 25.91
C GLU A 323 7.69 -8.93 24.44
N ASN A 324 8.46 -8.26 23.59
CA ASN A 324 8.43 -8.52 22.15
C ASN A 324 9.38 -9.67 21.76
N PRO A 325 8.89 -10.71 21.05
CA PRO A 325 9.70 -11.88 20.71
C PRO A 325 10.84 -11.54 19.74
N ILE A 326 11.96 -12.26 19.90
CA ILE A 326 13.10 -12.20 18.97
C ILE A 326 12.73 -12.93 17.68
N VAL A 327 12.93 -12.27 16.55
CA VAL A 327 12.78 -12.84 15.21
C VAL A 327 14.10 -13.50 14.81
N THR A 328 14.06 -14.81 14.56
CA THR A 328 15.24 -15.59 14.19
C THR A 328 15.33 -15.89 12.71
N ALA A 329 14.20 -15.91 11.99
CA ALA A 329 14.16 -16.10 10.54
C ALA A 329 13.05 -15.29 9.88
N VAL A 330 13.33 -14.79 8.67
CA VAL A 330 12.38 -14.05 7.83
C VAL A 330 12.22 -14.75 6.50
N TYR A 331 11.02 -15.26 6.20
CA TYR A 331 10.64 -15.60 4.84
C TYR A 331 10.16 -14.36 4.10
N SER A 332 11.03 -13.77 3.28
CA SER A 332 10.69 -12.57 2.52
C SER A 332 9.86 -12.87 1.27
N ARG A 333 8.75 -12.13 1.10
CA ARG A 333 7.94 -12.06 -0.14
C ARG A 333 8.05 -10.69 -0.82
N VAL A 334 9.01 -9.87 -0.41
CA VAL A 334 9.41 -8.61 -1.06
C VAL A 334 10.82 -8.76 -1.64
N ASN A 335 11.20 -7.86 -2.56
CA ASN A 335 12.57 -7.85 -3.08
C ASN A 335 13.57 -7.63 -1.93
N ALA A 336 14.74 -8.25 -2.03
CA ALA A 336 15.73 -8.25 -0.95
C ALA A 336 16.28 -6.84 -0.69
N ASP A 337 16.52 -6.05 -1.74
CA ASP A 337 16.95 -4.65 -1.66
C ASP A 337 15.98 -3.77 -0.84
N ALA A 338 14.67 -4.01 -0.96
CA ALA A 338 13.67 -3.31 -0.18
C ALA A 338 13.78 -3.64 1.33
N ALA A 339 13.95 -4.91 1.68
CA ALA A 339 14.12 -5.32 3.07
C ALA A 339 15.49 -4.93 3.66
N LEU A 340 16.54 -4.92 2.82
CA LEU A 340 17.92 -4.59 3.18
C LEU A 340 18.25 -3.10 3.05
N PHE A 341 17.30 -2.26 2.64
CA PHE A 341 17.52 -0.84 2.37
C PHE A 341 18.20 -0.14 3.55
N ASP A 342 19.35 0.48 3.27
CA ASP A 342 20.19 1.17 4.26
C ASP A 342 21.06 2.21 3.54
N LEU A 343 20.71 3.49 3.72
CA LEU A 343 21.40 4.62 3.09
C LEU A 343 22.85 4.74 3.55
N ASP A 344 23.11 4.53 4.83
CA ASP A 344 24.45 4.64 5.43
C ASP A 344 25.40 3.61 4.81
N LYS A 345 24.85 2.47 4.38
CA LYS A 345 25.57 1.38 3.70
C LYS A 345 25.49 1.43 2.17
N LYS A 346 24.90 2.49 1.60
CA LYS A 346 24.67 2.65 0.15
C LYS A 346 23.87 1.51 -0.47
N LEU A 347 22.93 0.94 0.29
CA LEU A 347 21.97 -0.07 -0.17
C LEU A 347 20.65 0.61 -0.50
N LEU A 348 20.48 0.92 -1.79
CA LEU A 348 19.29 1.57 -2.32
C LEU A 348 18.34 0.53 -2.90
N MET A 349 17.04 0.85 -2.93
CA MET A 349 16.11 0.09 -3.75
C MET A 349 16.45 0.31 -5.21
N LYS A 350 16.32 -0.73 -6.02
CA LYS A 350 16.61 -0.71 -7.45
C LYS A 350 15.40 -1.16 -8.23
N ASP A 351 15.26 -0.58 -9.42
CA ASP A 351 14.32 -1.09 -10.39
C ASP A 351 14.73 -2.51 -10.79
N PRO A 352 13.84 -3.50 -10.67
CA PRO A 352 14.19 -4.88 -10.95
C PRO A 352 14.44 -5.14 -12.45
N ASP A 353 13.96 -4.27 -13.34
CA ASP A 353 14.08 -4.38 -14.79
C ASP A 353 15.29 -3.58 -15.36
N THR A 354 15.80 -2.56 -14.66
CA THR A 354 16.96 -1.77 -15.13
C THR A 354 18.18 -1.82 -14.24
N GLY A 355 18.04 -2.26 -12.99
CA GLY A 355 19.12 -2.23 -11.99
C GLY A 355 19.44 -0.84 -11.44
N GLU A 356 18.80 0.21 -11.96
CA GLU A 356 18.99 1.60 -11.54
C GLU A 356 18.32 1.86 -10.19
N PRO A 357 18.91 2.70 -9.33
CA PRO A 357 18.26 3.08 -8.07
C PRO A 357 16.90 3.73 -8.32
N TYR A 358 15.91 3.38 -7.48
CA TYR A 358 14.69 4.14 -7.41
C TYR A 358 14.97 5.50 -6.79
N TYR A 359 14.58 6.56 -7.48
CA TYR A 359 14.62 7.92 -6.97
C TYR A 359 13.21 8.42 -6.69
N LEU A 360 13.13 9.32 -5.71
CA LEU A 360 11.91 10.04 -5.38
C LEU A 360 11.46 10.88 -6.59
N ARG A 361 10.16 10.85 -6.89
CA ARG A 361 9.57 11.52 -8.06
C ARG A 361 8.36 12.37 -7.64
N ASP A 362 8.21 13.53 -8.26
CA ASP A 362 6.99 14.33 -8.20
C ASP A 362 6.03 13.85 -9.30
N ASP A 363 5.04 13.03 -8.94
CA ASP A 363 4.08 12.48 -9.88
C ASP A 363 3.13 13.51 -10.51
N LEU A 364 3.06 14.73 -9.95
CA LEU A 364 2.25 15.82 -10.48
C LEU A 364 2.93 16.53 -11.66
N ILE A 365 4.25 16.52 -11.73
CA ILE A 365 5.02 17.05 -12.87
C ILE A 365 5.58 15.88 -13.65
N LYS A 366 5.11 15.70 -14.87
CA LYS A 366 5.62 14.65 -15.75
C LYS A 366 6.89 15.11 -16.48
N ASP A 367 7.88 14.23 -16.58
CA ASP A 367 9.06 14.36 -17.42
C ASP A 367 8.75 14.00 -18.89
N ASN A 368 9.77 14.03 -19.74
CA ASN A 368 9.64 13.73 -21.16
C ASN A 368 9.21 12.27 -21.44
N GLU A 369 9.26 11.39 -20.45
CA GLU A 369 8.82 9.99 -20.52
C GLU A 369 7.43 9.76 -19.91
N ASP A 370 6.70 10.84 -19.57
CA ASP A 370 5.42 10.79 -18.86
C ASP A 370 5.51 10.17 -17.45
N LYS A 371 6.70 10.17 -16.84
CA LYS A 371 6.94 9.74 -15.45
C LYS A 371 7.06 10.94 -14.53
N GLY A 372 6.81 10.79 -13.23
CA GLY A 372 7.01 11.89 -12.28
C GLY A 372 8.44 12.43 -12.31
N LYS A 373 8.64 13.75 -12.29
CA LYS A 373 9.96 14.38 -12.37
C LYS A 373 10.80 13.98 -11.16
N ILE A 374 12.04 13.55 -11.38
CA ILE A 374 12.96 13.18 -10.29
C ILE A 374 13.19 14.40 -9.39
N ILE A 375 13.07 14.18 -8.07
CA ILE A 375 13.38 15.17 -7.05
C ILE A 375 14.89 15.13 -6.78
N LEU A 376 15.51 16.31 -6.86
CA LEU A 376 16.94 16.51 -6.65
C LEU A 376 17.17 17.11 -5.26
N ASP A 377 18.36 16.89 -4.72
CA ASP A 377 18.86 17.52 -3.50
C ASP A 377 19.47 18.91 -3.75
N GLU A 378 19.92 19.58 -2.68
CA GLU A 378 20.47 20.95 -2.71
C GLU A 378 21.73 21.07 -3.58
N ASN A 379 22.37 19.94 -3.85
CA ASN A 379 23.56 19.82 -4.71
C ASN A 379 23.19 19.35 -6.13
N GLY A 380 21.90 19.24 -6.45
CA GLY A 380 21.40 18.81 -7.76
C GLY A 380 21.44 17.29 -7.98
N LYS A 381 21.62 16.48 -6.93
CA LYS A 381 21.70 15.02 -7.04
C LYS A 381 20.35 14.35 -6.76
N PRO A 382 19.96 13.29 -7.51
CA PRO A 382 18.72 12.57 -7.26
C PRO A 382 18.60 11.98 -5.84
N ILE A 383 17.44 12.17 -5.20
CA ILE A 383 17.15 11.64 -3.87
C ILE A 383 16.66 10.18 -3.98
N PRO A 384 17.32 9.19 -3.34
CA PRO A 384 16.86 7.81 -3.38
C PRO A 384 15.50 7.62 -2.71
N LEU A 385 14.64 6.82 -3.33
CA LEU A 385 13.36 6.41 -2.75
C LEU A 385 13.61 5.47 -1.58
N GLN A 386 13.00 5.73 -0.43
CA GLN A 386 13.07 4.82 0.71
C GLN A 386 12.19 3.59 0.56
N SER A 387 12.64 2.52 1.20
CA SER A 387 11.81 1.33 1.33
C SER A 387 10.86 1.40 2.54
N ALA A 388 9.57 1.23 2.27
CA ALA A 388 8.57 0.89 3.28
C ALA A 388 8.69 -0.56 3.80
N TYR A 389 9.71 -1.31 3.37
CA TYR A 389 9.95 -2.68 3.81
C TYR A 389 11.29 -2.85 4.55
N ALA A 390 12.05 -1.76 4.72
CA ALA A 390 13.35 -1.78 5.38
C ALA A 390 13.25 -2.37 6.78
N ILE A 391 14.11 -3.34 7.09
CA ILE A 391 14.28 -3.88 8.44
C ILE A 391 15.48 -3.15 9.08
N PRO A 392 15.28 -2.39 10.17
CA PRO A 392 16.37 -1.63 10.79
C PRO A 392 17.55 -2.51 11.21
N GLY A 393 18.77 -2.12 10.84
CA GLY A 393 20.01 -2.80 11.25
C GLY A 393 20.20 -4.22 10.67
N VAL A 394 19.39 -4.62 9.68
CA VAL A 394 19.31 -6.01 9.23
C VAL A 394 20.62 -6.56 8.66
N ILE A 395 21.42 -5.73 7.98
CA ILE A 395 22.70 -6.17 7.41
C ILE A 395 23.66 -6.63 8.52
N ASP A 396 23.80 -5.82 9.58
CA ASP A 396 24.65 -6.20 10.72
C ASP A 396 24.05 -7.37 11.47
N ALA A 397 22.73 -7.41 11.63
CA ALA A 397 22.05 -8.53 12.26
C ALA A 397 22.28 -9.84 11.50
N ILE A 398 22.29 -9.83 10.16
CA ILE A 398 22.62 -11.01 9.35
C ILE A 398 24.07 -11.42 9.62
N ILE A 399 25.03 -10.50 9.44
CA ILE A 399 26.47 -10.76 9.55
C ILE A 399 26.85 -11.26 10.96
N ASN A 400 26.24 -10.67 11.98
CA ASN A 400 26.46 -10.98 13.39
C ASN A 400 25.60 -12.13 13.91
N ARG A 401 24.95 -12.89 12.99
CA ARG A 401 24.19 -14.09 13.34
C ARG A 401 23.03 -13.83 14.31
N LYS A 402 22.36 -12.70 14.17
CA LYS A 402 21.19 -12.31 14.96
C LYS A 402 19.87 -12.63 14.25
N ILE A 403 19.88 -12.72 12.92
CA ILE A 403 18.71 -13.07 12.11
C ILE A 403 19.10 -13.82 10.83
N TYR A 404 18.30 -14.82 10.45
CA TYR A 404 18.32 -15.40 9.12
C TYR A 404 17.34 -14.65 8.19
N MET A 405 17.83 -14.15 7.07
CA MET A 405 17.03 -13.50 6.03
C MET A 405 16.91 -14.38 4.79
N GLY A 406 15.69 -14.77 4.44
CA GLY A 406 15.41 -15.50 3.22
C GLY A 406 15.38 -14.62 1.97
N GLY A 407 15.53 -15.24 0.80
CA GLY A 407 15.48 -14.55 -0.50
C GLY A 407 16.80 -13.91 -0.97
N LEU A 408 17.91 -14.12 -0.26
CA LEU A 408 19.26 -13.66 -0.66
C LEU A 408 19.89 -14.49 -1.78
N ASN A 409 19.13 -15.36 -2.44
CA ASN A 409 19.61 -16.34 -3.41
C ASN A 409 19.58 -15.83 -4.85
N ARG A 410 18.88 -14.72 -5.10
CA ARG A 410 18.51 -14.22 -6.44
C ARG A 410 19.68 -13.93 -7.37
N ILE A 411 20.89 -13.70 -6.85
CA ILE A 411 22.06 -13.54 -7.72
C ILE A 411 22.28 -14.75 -8.65
N LEU A 412 21.83 -15.94 -8.24
CA LEU A 412 21.99 -17.18 -9.01
C LEU A 412 20.76 -17.56 -9.84
N ASP A 413 19.70 -16.75 -9.87
CA ASP A 413 18.57 -16.92 -10.80
C ASP A 413 18.72 -16.16 -12.12
N ASN A 414 19.86 -15.48 -12.32
CA ASN A 414 20.18 -14.82 -13.58
C ASN A 414 20.22 -15.83 -14.75
N LYS A 415 19.47 -15.52 -15.80
CA LYS A 415 19.26 -16.38 -16.97
C LYS A 415 20.54 -16.63 -17.78
N ILE A 416 21.50 -15.70 -17.78
CA ILE A 416 22.78 -15.81 -18.51
C ILE A 416 23.63 -16.94 -17.94
N ILE A 417 23.68 -17.05 -16.61
CA ILE A 417 24.57 -17.98 -15.91
C ILE A 417 23.93 -19.33 -15.63
N LEU A 418 22.66 -19.55 -15.98
CA LEU A 418 21.93 -20.80 -15.73
C LEU A 418 22.70 -22.03 -16.22
N ALA A 419 23.17 -22.00 -17.47
CA ALA A 419 23.94 -23.10 -18.03
C ALA A 419 25.30 -23.28 -17.33
N THR A 420 25.98 -22.18 -16.99
CA THR A 420 27.23 -22.23 -16.21
C THR A 420 27.02 -22.91 -14.87
N LEU A 421 25.95 -22.53 -14.16
CA LEU A 421 25.59 -23.09 -12.87
C LEU A 421 25.26 -24.59 -12.95
N THR A 422 24.46 -25.03 -13.93
CA THR A 422 24.08 -26.44 -14.05
C THR A 422 25.23 -27.36 -14.49
N HIS A 423 26.22 -26.85 -15.22
CA HIS A 423 27.34 -27.65 -15.73
C HIS A 423 28.56 -27.66 -14.80
N TYR A 424 28.96 -26.50 -14.27
CA TYR A 424 30.22 -26.36 -13.54
C TYR A 424 30.06 -26.53 -12.03
N ALA A 425 28.96 -26.05 -11.42
CA ALA A 425 28.82 -26.08 -9.97
C ALA A 425 28.80 -27.50 -9.39
N PRO A 426 28.02 -28.47 -9.93
CA PRO A 426 28.04 -29.85 -9.41
C PRO A 426 29.39 -30.55 -9.54
N LYS A 427 30.18 -30.20 -10.58
CA LYS A 427 31.53 -30.75 -10.77
C LYS A 427 32.50 -30.18 -9.73
N PHE A 428 32.50 -28.86 -9.56
CA PHE A 428 33.39 -28.17 -8.62
C PHE A 428 33.09 -28.55 -7.15
N PHE A 429 31.81 -28.68 -6.79
CA PHE A 429 31.37 -29.04 -5.43
C PHE A 429 31.03 -30.53 -5.27
N SER A 430 31.61 -31.40 -6.09
CA SER A 430 31.40 -32.86 -6.05
C SER A 430 31.64 -33.47 -4.67
N LYS A 431 32.67 -33.03 -3.95
CA LYS A 431 32.94 -33.47 -2.57
C LYS A 431 31.76 -33.16 -1.63
N ARG A 432 31.14 -31.98 -1.72
CA ARG A 432 29.97 -31.64 -0.90
C ARG A 432 28.75 -32.49 -1.22
N ILE A 433 28.58 -32.89 -2.49
CA ILE A 433 27.53 -33.82 -2.91
C ILE A 433 27.78 -35.21 -2.28
N GLN A 434 29.03 -35.69 -2.28
CA GLN A 434 29.42 -36.96 -1.67
C GLN A 434 29.27 -36.92 -0.14
N ASP A 435 29.70 -35.84 0.51
CA ASP A 435 29.57 -35.63 1.96
C ASP A 435 28.09 -35.61 2.38
N ALA A 436 27.18 -35.21 1.48
CA ALA A 436 25.73 -35.26 1.69
C ALA A 436 25.11 -36.66 1.39
N GLY A 437 25.93 -37.67 1.08
CA GLY A 437 25.49 -39.04 0.80
C GLY A 437 24.94 -39.27 -0.62
N LEU A 438 25.16 -38.34 -1.55
CA LEU A 438 24.67 -38.45 -2.93
C LEU A 438 25.78 -38.84 -3.91
N LYS A 439 25.43 -39.62 -4.94
CA LYS A 439 26.33 -39.93 -6.06
C LYS A 439 26.50 -38.71 -6.98
N THR A 440 27.73 -38.43 -7.38
CA THR A 440 28.09 -37.30 -8.27
C THR A 440 27.70 -37.53 -9.74
N GLY A 441 27.61 -38.80 -10.18
CA GLY A 441 27.13 -39.20 -11.50
C GLY A 441 25.60 -39.34 -11.62
N GLY A 442 25.12 -39.85 -12.77
CA GLY A 442 23.71 -40.18 -13.01
C GLY A 442 22.82 -39.03 -13.48
N LYS A 443 21.52 -39.11 -13.17
CA LYS A 443 20.48 -38.16 -13.66
C LYS A 443 20.79 -36.71 -13.26
N LYS A 444 20.64 -35.80 -14.23
CA LYS A 444 20.86 -34.36 -14.13
C LYS A 444 19.64 -33.59 -14.66
N ILE A 445 19.37 -32.43 -14.06
CA ILE A 445 18.45 -31.42 -14.60
C ILE A 445 19.30 -30.40 -15.33
N LEU A 446 19.09 -30.27 -16.63
CA LEU A 446 19.82 -29.35 -17.50
C LEU A 446 18.82 -28.42 -18.22
N PRO A 447 19.22 -27.18 -18.54
CA PRO A 447 18.42 -26.36 -19.42
C PRO A 447 18.42 -26.96 -20.84
N PRO A 448 17.51 -26.51 -21.73
CA PRO A 448 17.70 -26.72 -23.16
C PRO A 448 19.06 -26.17 -23.63
N GLN A 449 19.50 -26.56 -24.83
CA GLN A 449 20.78 -26.09 -25.35
C GLN A 449 20.86 -24.55 -25.31
N THR A 450 21.95 -24.02 -24.77
CA THR A 450 22.20 -22.58 -24.67
C THR A 450 23.45 -22.20 -25.44
N LEU A 451 23.50 -20.96 -25.92
CA LEU A 451 24.73 -20.37 -26.47
C LEU A 451 25.32 -19.36 -25.48
N PRO A 452 26.65 -19.20 -25.44
CA PRO A 452 27.27 -18.13 -24.67
C PRO A 452 26.85 -16.77 -25.27
N PRO A 453 26.69 -15.73 -24.45
CA PRO A 453 26.21 -14.43 -24.92
C PRO A 453 27.31 -13.64 -25.65
N THR A 454 27.62 -14.05 -26.89
CA THR A 454 28.71 -13.53 -27.73
C THR A 454 28.21 -13.13 -29.12
N GLU A 455 28.99 -12.31 -29.84
CA GLU A 455 28.69 -11.90 -31.22
C GLU A 455 28.56 -13.12 -32.16
N GLN A 456 29.44 -14.10 -32.05
CA GLN A 456 29.36 -15.36 -32.81
C GLN A 456 28.04 -16.10 -32.58
N SER A 457 27.49 -16.05 -31.36
CA SER A 457 26.20 -16.67 -31.06
C SER A 457 25.05 -15.92 -31.71
N VAL A 458 25.15 -14.59 -31.85
CA VAL A 458 24.18 -13.79 -32.60
C VAL A 458 24.18 -14.15 -34.08
N GLU A 459 25.35 -14.40 -34.68
CA GLU A 459 25.44 -14.88 -36.07
C GLU A 459 24.72 -16.22 -36.26
N ILE A 460 24.92 -17.17 -35.34
CA ILE A 460 24.22 -18.46 -35.34
C ILE A 460 22.70 -18.25 -35.28
N ILE A 461 22.22 -17.34 -34.42
CA ILE A 461 20.80 -17.03 -34.28
C ILE A 461 20.25 -16.37 -35.55
N LYS A 462 20.98 -15.44 -36.17
CA LYS A 462 20.56 -14.77 -37.41
C LYS A 462 20.38 -15.73 -38.58
N ASN A 463 21.22 -16.77 -38.66
CA ASN A 463 21.15 -17.78 -39.71
C ASN A 463 19.89 -18.66 -39.59
N ASN A 464 19.39 -18.89 -38.37
CA ASN A 464 18.17 -19.70 -38.16
C ASN A 464 17.35 -19.21 -36.95
N PRO A 465 16.70 -18.04 -37.04
CA PRO A 465 16.12 -17.38 -35.88
C PRO A 465 14.95 -18.16 -35.27
N ASP A 466 14.22 -18.95 -36.07
CA ASP A 466 13.06 -19.70 -35.60
C ASP A 466 13.39 -20.86 -34.64
N GLU A 467 14.67 -21.20 -34.49
CA GLU A 467 15.15 -22.20 -33.53
C GLU A 467 15.54 -21.63 -32.17
N TRP A 468 15.40 -20.32 -31.96
CA TRP A 468 15.94 -19.66 -30.77
C TRP A 468 14.90 -18.90 -29.96
N VAL A 469 15.14 -18.88 -28.65
CA VAL A 469 14.48 -18.05 -27.65
C VAL A 469 15.54 -17.11 -27.07
N VAL A 470 15.30 -15.81 -27.23
CA VAL A 470 16.12 -14.77 -26.62
C VAL A 470 15.46 -14.37 -25.30
N LYS A 471 16.23 -14.31 -24.21
CA LYS A 471 15.71 -13.88 -22.90
C LYS A 471 16.52 -12.70 -22.36
N ALA A 472 15.85 -11.60 -22.06
CA ALA A 472 16.42 -10.51 -21.27
C ALA A 472 16.40 -10.92 -19.77
N PRO A 473 17.55 -10.94 -19.07
CA PRO A 473 17.65 -11.29 -17.66
C PRO A 473 16.83 -10.38 -16.76
N GLU A 474 16.92 -9.07 -17.00
CA GLU A 474 16.35 -8.04 -16.14
C GLU A 474 14.82 -7.98 -16.20
N LEU A 475 14.21 -8.31 -17.34
CA LEU A 475 12.75 -8.20 -17.50
C LEU A 475 11.98 -9.36 -16.83
N ALA A 476 11.12 -9.03 -15.87
CA ALA A 476 10.29 -10.00 -15.14
C ALA A 476 9.00 -10.43 -15.89
N GLY A 477 8.35 -11.50 -15.41
CA GLY A 477 6.96 -11.81 -15.76
C GLY A 477 6.66 -12.20 -17.22
N GLY A 478 7.68 -12.61 -17.99
CA GLY A 478 7.57 -13.02 -19.38
C GLY A 478 7.70 -11.88 -20.41
N GLN A 479 7.92 -10.63 -19.98
CA GLN A 479 8.06 -9.47 -20.88
C GLN A 479 9.36 -9.51 -21.70
N GLY A 480 10.43 -10.09 -21.13
CA GLY A 480 11.72 -10.28 -21.79
C GLY A 480 11.94 -11.64 -22.45
N VAL A 481 10.90 -12.44 -22.69
CA VAL A 481 11.04 -13.76 -23.34
C VAL A 481 10.58 -13.67 -24.79
N TYR A 482 11.54 -13.69 -25.71
CA TYR A 482 11.30 -13.58 -27.15
C TYR A 482 11.43 -14.94 -27.83
N ILE A 483 10.30 -15.62 -28.04
CA ILE A 483 10.24 -16.84 -28.87
C ILE A 483 10.15 -16.41 -30.33
N LEU A 484 11.29 -16.36 -31.02
CA LEU A 484 11.41 -15.75 -32.35
C LEU A 484 10.46 -16.36 -33.39
N LYS A 485 10.23 -17.68 -33.33
CA LYS A 485 9.26 -18.41 -34.17
C LYS A 485 7.81 -17.91 -34.08
N THR A 486 7.45 -17.25 -32.97
CA THR A 486 6.08 -16.77 -32.73
C THR A 486 5.85 -15.32 -33.15
N MET A 487 6.90 -14.62 -33.60
CA MET A 487 6.89 -13.19 -33.86
C MET A 487 6.59 -12.85 -35.32
N SER A 488 6.06 -11.64 -35.54
CA SER A 488 6.04 -11.04 -36.88
C SER A 488 7.47 -10.79 -37.37
N GLN A 489 7.66 -10.70 -38.69
CA GLN A 489 8.96 -10.41 -39.27
C GLN A 489 9.54 -9.08 -38.76
N SER A 490 8.71 -8.03 -38.65
CA SER A 490 9.13 -6.73 -38.11
C SER A 490 9.68 -6.83 -36.68
N LYS A 491 8.95 -7.51 -35.79
CA LYS A 491 9.36 -7.66 -34.37
C LYS A 491 10.57 -8.57 -34.23
N LYS A 492 10.66 -9.63 -35.05
CA LYS A 492 11.84 -10.51 -35.09
C LYS A 492 13.09 -9.71 -35.47
N GLN A 493 13.01 -8.87 -36.50
CA GLN A 493 14.13 -8.00 -36.90
C GLN A 493 14.52 -6.99 -35.82
N GLU A 494 13.54 -6.45 -35.09
CA GLU A 494 13.82 -5.58 -33.93
C GLU A 494 14.63 -6.33 -32.86
N VAL A 495 14.22 -7.55 -32.49
CA VAL A 495 14.94 -8.36 -31.50
C VAL A 495 16.34 -8.74 -32.01
N LEU A 496 16.49 -9.08 -33.28
CA LEU A 496 17.79 -9.40 -33.88
C LEU A 496 18.76 -8.19 -33.83
N LYS A 497 18.26 -6.97 -34.07
CA LYS A 497 19.04 -5.73 -33.92
C LYS A 497 19.43 -5.46 -32.46
N MET A 498 18.53 -5.75 -31.51
CA MET A 498 18.82 -5.60 -30.08
C MET A 498 19.99 -6.48 -29.63
N ILE A 499 19.94 -7.77 -30.00
CA ILE A 499 21.00 -8.73 -29.61
C ILE A 499 22.31 -8.48 -30.36
N GLU A 500 22.27 -7.94 -31.57
CA GLU A 500 23.47 -7.52 -32.30
C GLU A 500 24.16 -6.32 -31.65
N LYS A 501 23.38 -5.36 -31.15
CA LYS A 501 23.93 -4.18 -30.47
C LYS A 501 24.61 -4.55 -29.14
N ASN A 502 23.94 -5.38 -28.33
CA ASN A 502 24.39 -5.73 -26.98
C ASN A 502 24.31 -7.26 -26.75
N PRO A 503 25.18 -8.07 -27.36
CA PRO A 503 25.07 -9.53 -27.33
C PRO A 503 25.20 -10.13 -25.93
N ARG A 504 25.88 -9.43 -25.01
CA ARG A 504 26.15 -9.87 -23.63
C ARG A 504 24.97 -9.72 -22.67
N GLU A 505 23.99 -8.88 -23.02
CA GLU A 505 22.83 -8.57 -22.18
C GLU A 505 21.72 -9.62 -22.25
N PHE A 506 21.84 -10.65 -23.11
CA PHE A 506 20.78 -11.62 -23.36
C PHE A 506 21.23 -13.06 -23.13
N ALA A 507 20.32 -13.88 -22.63
CA ALA A 507 20.49 -15.33 -22.61
C ALA A 507 19.88 -15.95 -23.87
N TYR A 508 20.65 -16.82 -24.52
CA TYR A 508 20.24 -17.52 -25.74
C TYR A 508 19.95 -18.98 -25.43
N GLN A 509 18.71 -19.40 -25.69
CA GLN A 509 18.26 -20.76 -25.45
C GLN A 509 17.59 -21.30 -26.70
N GLN A 510 17.90 -22.55 -27.07
CA GLN A 510 17.22 -23.23 -28.16
C GLN A 510 15.73 -23.41 -27.84
N LEU A 511 14.90 -23.21 -28.85
CA LEU A 511 13.48 -23.46 -28.79
C LEU A 511 13.21 -24.97 -28.70
N VAL A 512 12.62 -25.38 -27.59
CA VAL A 512 12.15 -26.75 -27.39
C VAL A 512 10.64 -26.85 -27.55
N LYS A 513 10.19 -27.98 -28.08
CA LYS A 513 8.76 -28.30 -28.17
C LYS A 513 8.26 -28.74 -26.79
N ILE A 514 7.77 -27.78 -26.02
CA ILE A 514 7.20 -28.05 -24.69
C ILE A 514 5.89 -28.84 -24.80
N ALA A 515 5.72 -29.79 -23.86
CA ALA A 515 4.54 -30.64 -23.83
C ALA A 515 3.23 -29.87 -23.62
N ARG A 516 2.13 -30.45 -24.10
CA ARG A 516 0.79 -29.87 -24.07
C ARG A 516 -0.16 -30.62 -23.13
N ILE A 517 -1.21 -29.93 -22.69
CA ILE A 517 -2.38 -30.50 -22.02
C ILE A 517 -3.66 -30.15 -22.78
N PRO A 518 -4.65 -31.08 -22.85
CA PRO A 518 -5.99 -30.78 -23.35
C PRO A 518 -6.73 -29.81 -22.41
N VAL A 519 -7.24 -28.70 -22.94
CA VAL A 519 -8.10 -27.77 -22.19
C VAL A 519 -9.39 -27.52 -22.97
N ALA A 520 -10.53 -27.72 -22.32
CA ALA A 520 -11.83 -27.46 -22.92
C ALA A 520 -12.05 -25.95 -23.09
N VAL A 521 -12.35 -25.52 -24.31
CA VAL A 521 -12.60 -24.11 -24.66
C VAL A 521 -13.90 -23.96 -25.45
N GLN A 522 -14.51 -22.78 -25.37
CA GLN A 522 -15.66 -22.39 -26.18
C GLN A 522 -15.23 -21.28 -27.14
N ARG A 523 -15.46 -21.46 -28.45
CA ARG A 523 -15.25 -20.41 -29.47
C ARG A 523 -16.57 -20.11 -30.17
N LYS A 524 -16.84 -18.83 -30.46
CA LYS A 524 -18.10 -18.38 -31.06
C LYS A 524 -18.46 -19.14 -32.34
N GLU A 525 -17.49 -19.38 -33.21
CA GLU A 525 -17.71 -19.99 -34.54
C GLU A 525 -17.65 -21.52 -34.55
N ILE A 526 -16.96 -22.14 -33.58
CA ILE A 526 -16.61 -23.59 -33.61
C ILE A 526 -17.34 -24.37 -32.50
N GLY A 527 -17.95 -23.69 -31.52
CA GLY A 527 -18.55 -24.31 -30.35
C GLY A 527 -17.50 -24.79 -29.33
N PHE A 528 -17.79 -25.89 -28.64
CA PHE A 528 -16.90 -26.48 -27.64
C PHE A 528 -15.87 -27.41 -28.29
N LYS A 529 -14.57 -27.22 -27.98
CA LYS A 529 -13.49 -28.11 -28.42
C LYS A 529 -12.36 -28.18 -27.40
N PHE A 530 -11.53 -29.22 -27.47
CA PHE A 530 -10.25 -29.23 -26.76
C PHE A 530 -9.22 -28.40 -27.54
N ALA A 531 -8.46 -27.60 -26.80
CA ALA A 531 -7.24 -26.95 -27.27
C ALA A 531 -6.02 -27.57 -26.56
N ASN A 532 -4.95 -27.83 -27.31
CA ASN A 532 -3.71 -28.40 -26.77
C ASN A 532 -2.77 -27.28 -26.36
N LEU A 533 -2.83 -26.88 -25.08
CA LEU A 533 -2.14 -25.70 -24.57
C LEU A 533 -0.78 -26.09 -23.98
N ALA A 534 0.25 -25.25 -24.23
CA ALA A 534 1.58 -25.39 -23.60
C ALA A 534 1.43 -25.46 -22.10
N ALA A 535 2.13 -26.38 -21.46
CA ALA A 535 2.15 -26.46 -20.01
C ALA A 535 3.55 -26.70 -19.44
N ASP A 536 3.83 -26.03 -18.33
CA ASP A 536 5.00 -26.25 -17.50
C ASP A 536 4.62 -26.66 -16.08
N ILE A 537 5.59 -27.15 -15.34
CA ILE A 537 5.45 -27.59 -13.95
C ILE A 537 6.43 -26.80 -13.10
N ARG A 538 5.92 -25.91 -12.25
CA ARG A 538 6.70 -25.24 -11.22
C ARG A 538 6.73 -26.10 -9.96
N THR A 539 7.93 -26.49 -9.56
CA THR A 539 8.18 -27.33 -8.38
C THR A 539 8.94 -26.55 -7.33
N TRP A 540 8.80 -26.89 -6.05
CA TRP A 540 9.49 -26.22 -4.95
C TRP A 540 10.46 -27.14 -4.25
N ILE A 541 11.68 -26.66 -4.03
CA ILE A 541 12.72 -27.34 -3.27
C ILE A 541 13.08 -26.47 -2.08
N PHE A 542 13.06 -27.09 -0.92
CA PHE A 542 13.40 -26.48 0.35
C PHE A 542 14.72 -27.02 0.85
N PHE A 543 15.55 -26.17 1.45
CA PHE A 543 16.81 -26.60 2.03
C PHE A 543 17.00 -25.98 3.41
N GLY A 544 16.75 -26.77 4.46
CA GLY A 544 16.99 -26.36 5.85
C GLY A 544 18.49 -26.26 6.19
N ALA A 545 18.78 -26.14 7.48
CA ALA A 545 20.14 -26.17 7.99
C ALA A 545 20.30 -27.18 9.13
N GLY A 546 21.45 -27.86 9.16
CA GLY A 546 21.71 -28.95 10.10
C GLY A 546 22.81 -29.86 9.57
N LYS A 547 23.28 -30.77 10.43
CA LYS A 547 24.14 -31.88 9.99
C LYS A 547 23.24 -32.88 9.24
N ASP A 548 23.68 -33.34 8.08
CA ASP A 548 22.98 -34.35 7.25
C ASP A 548 21.64 -33.89 6.63
N GLU A 549 21.32 -32.58 6.68
CA GLU A 549 20.13 -32.03 6.03
C GLU A 549 20.30 -32.05 4.50
N LEU A 550 19.32 -32.60 3.78
CA LEU A 550 19.28 -32.63 2.31
C LEU A 550 18.19 -31.70 1.77
N PRO A 551 18.34 -31.12 0.56
CA PRO A 551 17.24 -30.43 -0.08
C PRO A 551 16.05 -31.37 -0.29
N ARG A 552 14.83 -30.88 -0.05
CA ARG A 552 13.59 -31.67 -0.14
C ARG A 552 12.67 -31.03 -1.17
N MET A 553 12.25 -31.80 -2.16
CA MET A 553 11.27 -31.34 -3.15
C MET A 553 9.87 -31.63 -2.62
N SER A 554 9.01 -30.61 -2.51
CA SER A 554 7.65 -30.85 -2.01
C SER A 554 6.85 -31.75 -2.94
N HIS A 555 5.95 -32.58 -2.42
CA HIS A 555 4.97 -33.36 -3.20
C HIS A 555 3.81 -32.50 -3.74
N ASN A 556 4.12 -31.24 -4.08
CA ASN A 556 3.23 -30.26 -4.63
C ASN A 556 3.92 -29.56 -5.81
N ALA A 557 3.16 -29.26 -6.86
CA ALA A 557 3.63 -28.46 -7.99
C ALA A 557 2.49 -27.58 -8.51
N LEU A 558 2.82 -26.52 -9.23
CA LEU A 558 1.86 -25.73 -10.00
C LEU A 558 2.03 -26.04 -11.48
N VAL A 559 0.99 -26.57 -12.11
CA VAL A 559 0.95 -26.65 -13.57
C VAL A 559 0.33 -25.38 -14.12
N ARG A 560 1.06 -24.68 -14.98
CA ARG A 560 0.54 -23.49 -15.68
C ARG A 560 0.37 -23.81 -17.14
N TYR A 561 -0.69 -23.30 -17.75
CA TYR A 561 -0.93 -23.47 -19.18
C TYR A 561 -1.11 -22.16 -19.92
N ALA A 562 -0.71 -22.15 -21.19
CA ALA A 562 -0.75 -20.98 -22.06
C ALA A 562 -2.18 -20.45 -22.27
N PRO A 563 -2.41 -19.13 -22.30
CA PRO A 563 -3.77 -18.56 -22.43
C PRO A 563 -4.38 -18.76 -23.82
N GLN A 564 -3.56 -19.07 -24.83
CA GLN A 564 -3.98 -19.20 -26.21
C GLN A 564 -3.39 -20.47 -26.82
N GLU A 565 -4.12 -21.05 -27.76
CA GLU A 565 -3.65 -22.21 -28.53
C GLU A 565 -2.71 -21.80 -29.65
N LYS A 566 -2.96 -20.64 -30.30
CA LYS A 566 -2.20 -20.09 -31.44
C LYS A 566 -1.70 -18.68 -31.14
N GLY A 567 -0.82 -18.16 -31.99
CA GLY A 567 -0.27 -16.81 -31.91
C GLY A 567 0.88 -16.66 -30.91
N LYS A 568 1.27 -15.42 -30.63
CA LYS A 568 2.41 -15.06 -29.77
C LYS A 568 2.36 -15.71 -28.38
N MET A 569 1.15 -15.90 -27.85
CA MET A 569 0.95 -16.45 -26.49
C MET A 569 0.80 -17.97 -26.46
N SER A 570 0.92 -18.67 -27.59
CA SER A 570 0.74 -20.13 -27.69
C SER A 570 1.72 -20.97 -26.88
N SER A 571 2.86 -20.40 -26.48
CA SER A 571 3.91 -21.09 -25.73
C SER A 571 4.43 -20.30 -24.52
N ILE A 572 3.70 -19.24 -24.11
CA ILE A 572 4.00 -18.46 -22.91
C ILE A 572 2.96 -18.81 -21.84
N VAL A 573 3.41 -19.41 -20.75
CA VAL A 573 2.54 -20.01 -19.72
C VAL A 573 2.40 -19.13 -18.46
N ASN A 574 3.15 -18.02 -18.37
CA ASN A 574 3.13 -17.15 -17.21
C ASN A 574 1.72 -16.61 -16.90
N THR A 575 1.31 -16.70 -15.64
CA THR A 575 0.02 -16.18 -15.15
C THR A 575 -0.09 -14.66 -15.32
N SER A 576 1.02 -13.92 -15.14
CA SER A 576 1.10 -12.48 -15.42
C SER A 576 0.73 -12.11 -16.86
N ALA A 577 0.91 -13.04 -17.80
CA ALA A 577 0.53 -12.86 -19.19
C ALA A 577 -0.90 -13.37 -19.50
N GLY A 578 -1.56 -14.00 -18.52
CA GLY A 578 -2.93 -14.53 -18.60
C GLY A 578 -3.03 -16.06 -18.56
N GLY A 579 -1.92 -16.79 -18.36
CA GLY A 579 -1.93 -18.25 -18.26
C GLY A 579 -2.83 -18.79 -17.15
N GLY A 580 -3.39 -19.98 -17.37
CA GLY A 580 -4.30 -20.65 -16.42
C GLY A 580 -3.60 -21.75 -15.59
N TYR A 581 -4.35 -22.36 -14.67
CA TYR A 581 -3.86 -23.43 -13.78
C TYR A 581 -4.50 -24.78 -14.07
N ALA A 582 -3.67 -25.83 -14.04
CA ALA A 582 -4.14 -27.20 -14.05
C ALA A 582 -3.76 -27.92 -12.73
N PRO A 583 -4.62 -28.83 -12.25
CA PRO A 583 -4.34 -29.66 -11.08
C PRO A 583 -3.15 -30.60 -11.31
N PHE A 584 -2.26 -30.68 -10.33
CA PHE A 584 -1.11 -31.57 -10.31
C PHE A 584 -1.20 -32.56 -9.15
N VAL A 585 -0.90 -33.83 -9.42
CA VAL A 585 -0.80 -34.88 -8.41
C VAL A 585 0.38 -35.80 -8.70
N ILE A 586 0.91 -36.44 -7.66
CA ILE A 586 1.92 -37.49 -7.80
C ILE A 586 1.25 -38.83 -7.50
N VAL A 587 1.20 -39.70 -8.50
CA VAL A 587 0.63 -41.05 -8.42
C VAL A 587 1.68 -42.00 -7.86
N ASP A 588 1.30 -42.76 -6.83
CA ASP A 588 2.18 -43.72 -6.20
C ASP A 588 2.28 -45.01 -7.02
N ASP A 589 3.40 -45.16 -7.72
CA ASP A 589 3.77 -46.37 -8.47
C ASP A 589 4.86 -47.21 -7.78
N VAL A 590 5.25 -46.83 -6.56
CA VAL A 590 6.34 -47.49 -5.80
C VAL A 590 5.87 -48.05 -4.45
N ASN A 591 4.55 -48.03 -4.19
CA ASN A 591 3.94 -48.43 -2.92
C ASN A 591 4.54 -47.69 -1.70
N HIS A 592 4.68 -46.37 -1.82
CA HIS A 592 5.27 -45.54 -0.78
C HIS A 592 4.41 -45.55 0.51
N LYS A 593 5.03 -45.78 1.68
CA LYS A 593 4.31 -45.89 2.97
C LYS A 593 3.46 -44.67 3.36
N ASN A 594 3.85 -43.48 2.89
CA ASN A 594 3.13 -42.22 3.17
C ASN A 594 2.11 -41.85 2.08
N SER A 595 1.86 -42.70 1.08
CA SER A 595 0.82 -42.42 0.08
C SER A 595 -0.57 -42.48 0.72
N VAL A 596 -1.47 -41.65 0.20
CA VAL A 596 -2.79 -41.37 0.75
C VAL A 596 -3.88 -41.53 -0.32
N SER A 597 -5.13 -41.64 0.11
CA SER A 597 -6.27 -41.58 -0.82
C SER A 597 -6.49 -40.15 -1.32
N ALA A 598 -7.22 -40.00 -2.42
CA ALA A 598 -7.65 -38.68 -2.93
C ALA A 598 -8.39 -37.85 -1.86
N ARG A 599 -9.25 -38.51 -1.06
CA ARG A 599 -9.99 -37.88 0.04
C ARG A 599 -9.08 -37.29 1.12
N GLU A 600 -8.00 -37.98 1.48
CA GLU A 600 -7.06 -37.48 2.49
C GLU A 600 -6.12 -36.42 1.89
N LEU A 601 -5.75 -36.52 0.61
CA LEU A 601 -4.96 -35.50 -0.10
C LEU A 601 -5.63 -34.11 -0.07
N VAL A 602 -6.95 -34.07 -0.32
CA VAL A 602 -7.75 -32.84 -0.42
C VAL A 602 -8.44 -32.45 0.89
N LYS A 603 -8.11 -33.13 1.99
CA LYS A 603 -8.67 -32.82 3.30
C LYS A 603 -8.34 -31.36 3.67
N PRO A 604 -9.34 -30.57 4.08
CA PRO A 604 -9.13 -29.18 4.45
C PRO A 604 -7.99 -29.01 5.45
N LYS A 605 -6.95 -28.26 5.08
CA LYS A 605 -5.85 -27.94 5.99
C LYS A 605 -6.33 -27.03 7.12
N THR A 606 -5.88 -27.34 8.33
CA THR A 606 -6.10 -26.51 9.52
C THR A 606 -4.91 -25.57 9.72
N PRO A 607 -5.14 -24.27 9.98
CA PRO A 607 -4.06 -23.36 10.32
C PRO A 607 -3.29 -23.80 11.59
N VAL A 608 -1.97 -23.64 11.59
CA VAL A 608 -1.05 -23.96 12.71
C VAL A 608 -1.24 -22.95 13.83
N VAL A 609 -1.48 -23.38 15.07
CA VAL A 609 -1.68 -22.44 16.20
C VAL A 609 -0.41 -21.65 16.46
N GLN A 610 -0.52 -20.32 16.51
CA GLN A 610 0.57 -19.44 16.89
C GLN A 610 0.54 -19.26 18.42
N HIS A 611 1.70 -19.29 19.08
CA HIS A 611 1.82 -19.18 20.53
C HIS A 611 2.33 -17.79 20.99
N THR A 612 2.45 -16.84 20.07
CA THR A 612 2.76 -15.44 20.35
C THR A 612 1.49 -14.65 20.63
N TYR A 613 1.63 -13.49 21.26
CA TYR A 613 0.58 -12.47 21.19
C TYR A 613 0.42 -11.98 19.74
N LEU A 614 -0.75 -11.38 19.43
CA LEU A 614 -0.99 -10.82 18.11
C LEU A 614 0.01 -9.70 17.81
N PRO A 615 0.56 -9.63 16.60
CA PRO A 615 1.22 -8.42 16.15
C PRO A 615 0.24 -7.23 16.23
N VAL A 616 0.71 -6.06 16.66
CA VAL A 616 -0.15 -4.89 16.93
C VAL A 616 -1.06 -4.48 15.75
N PHE A 617 -0.56 -4.47 14.50
CA PHE A 617 -1.39 -4.15 13.32
C PHE A 617 -2.51 -5.17 13.09
N VAL A 618 -2.31 -6.44 13.46
CA VAL A 618 -3.32 -7.49 13.38
C VAL A 618 -4.41 -7.23 14.40
N ALA A 619 -4.02 -6.91 15.64
CA ALA A 619 -4.95 -6.56 16.71
C ALA A 619 -5.81 -5.35 16.30
N ALA A 620 -5.19 -4.26 15.83
CA ALA A 620 -5.90 -3.08 15.32
C ALA A 620 -6.83 -3.42 14.15
N SER A 621 -6.37 -4.25 13.21
CA SER A 621 -7.20 -4.71 12.08
C SER A 621 -8.39 -5.56 12.54
N ILE A 622 -8.24 -6.40 13.56
CA ILE A 622 -9.36 -7.18 14.14
C ILE A 622 -10.40 -6.24 14.77
N VAL A 623 -9.96 -5.23 15.53
CA VAL A 623 -10.86 -4.22 16.11
C VAL A 623 -11.62 -3.49 15.00
N GLN A 624 -10.92 -3.09 13.93
CA GLN A 624 -11.57 -2.42 12.81
C GLN A 624 -12.56 -3.35 12.09
N VAL A 625 -12.22 -4.62 11.90
CA VAL A 625 -13.17 -5.62 11.37
C VAL A 625 -14.39 -5.74 12.27
N ALA A 626 -14.24 -5.79 13.59
CA ALA A 626 -15.37 -5.83 14.52
C ALA A 626 -16.28 -4.60 14.39
N ARG A 627 -15.70 -3.38 14.32
CA ARG A 627 -16.45 -2.14 14.04
C ARG A 627 -17.20 -2.23 12.70
N MET A 628 -16.56 -2.74 11.66
CA MET A 628 -17.17 -2.89 10.35
C MET A 628 -18.32 -3.93 10.32
N LEU A 629 -18.18 -5.03 11.07
CA LEU A 629 -19.22 -6.05 11.24
C LEU A 629 -20.42 -5.50 12.00
N LYS A 630 -20.19 -4.74 13.07
CA LYS A 630 -21.23 -4.05 13.83
C LYS A 630 -22.01 -3.08 12.94
N SER A 631 -21.30 -2.23 12.20
CA SER A 631 -21.91 -1.32 11.22
C SER A 631 -22.72 -2.06 10.15
N ALA A 632 -22.20 -3.17 9.61
CA ALA A 632 -22.93 -4.00 8.65
C ALA A 632 -24.21 -4.61 9.25
N ASN A 633 -24.17 -5.02 10.52
CA ASN A 633 -25.33 -5.56 11.23
C ASN A 633 -26.37 -4.47 11.53
N GLU A 634 -25.94 -3.26 11.90
CA GLU A 634 -26.81 -2.10 12.07
C GLU A 634 -27.54 -1.75 10.77
N ILE A 635 -26.84 -1.72 9.63
CA ILE A 635 -27.43 -1.52 8.29
C ILE A 635 -28.48 -2.60 7.97
N LEU A 636 -28.19 -3.87 8.31
CA LEU A 636 -29.12 -4.99 8.10
C LEU A 636 -30.37 -4.94 8.98
N ASN A 637 -30.31 -4.29 10.14
CA ASN A 637 -31.42 -4.20 11.08
C ASN A 637 -32.35 -2.99 10.83
N ARG A 638 -32.00 -2.08 9.91
CA ARG A 638 -32.89 -1.00 9.47
C ARG A 638 -34.10 -1.56 8.72
N ASP A 639 -35.24 -0.87 8.78
CA ASP A 639 -36.46 -1.23 8.04
C ASP A 639 -36.18 -1.30 6.52
N GLU A 640 -35.63 -0.23 5.97
CA GLU A 640 -35.11 -0.17 4.61
C GLU A 640 -33.59 -0.42 4.61
N THR A 641 -33.15 -1.50 3.94
CA THR A 641 -31.72 -1.75 3.72
C THR A 641 -31.44 -1.79 2.23
N TYR A 642 -30.52 -0.94 1.81
CA TYR A 642 -30.13 -0.81 0.42
C TYR A 642 -28.88 -1.64 0.11
N ALA A 643 -28.88 -2.35 -1.03
CA ALA A 643 -27.81 -3.25 -1.42
C ALA A 643 -26.45 -2.54 -1.61
N THR A 644 -26.43 -1.31 -2.12
CA THR A 644 -25.20 -0.55 -2.40
C THR A 644 -24.46 -0.15 -1.13
N GLU A 645 -25.15 0.39 -0.13
CA GLU A 645 -24.56 0.77 1.16
C GLU A 645 -23.91 -0.44 1.84
N LEU A 646 -24.64 -1.56 1.92
CA LEU A 646 -24.12 -2.79 2.49
C LEU A 646 -22.96 -3.38 1.66
N LEU A 647 -23.00 -3.25 0.33
CA LEU A 647 -21.92 -3.72 -0.54
C LEU A 647 -20.63 -2.95 -0.30
N VAL A 648 -20.69 -1.63 -0.11
CA VAL A 648 -19.54 -0.79 0.26
C VAL A 648 -18.96 -1.25 1.61
N GLN A 649 -19.83 -1.52 2.60
CA GLN A 649 -19.39 -1.99 3.91
C GLN A 649 -18.72 -3.38 3.83
N VAL A 650 -19.29 -4.31 3.07
CA VAL A 650 -18.74 -5.67 2.91
C VAL A 650 -17.44 -5.66 2.09
N TYR A 651 -17.30 -4.74 1.12
CA TYR A 651 -16.03 -4.53 0.45
C TYR A 651 -14.95 -3.99 1.37
N SER A 652 -15.32 -3.11 2.30
CA SER A 652 -14.43 -2.61 3.33
C SER A 652 -13.94 -3.75 4.24
N VAL A 653 -14.85 -4.60 4.70
CA VAL A 653 -14.50 -5.83 5.44
C VAL A 653 -13.52 -6.68 4.62
N ARG A 654 -13.83 -6.97 3.34
CA ARG A 654 -12.94 -7.74 2.47
C ARG A 654 -11.54 -7.11 2.38
N SER A 655 -11.46 -5.78 2.22
CA SER A 655 -10.20 -5.07 2.11
C SER A 655 -9.36 -5.20 3.37
N GLN A 656 -9.93 -5.00 4.56
CA GLN A 656 -9.21 -5.16 5.82
C GLN A 656 -8.79 -6.62 6.06
N LEU A 657 -9.64 -7.58 5.70
CA LEU A 657 -9.35 -9.00 5.88
C LEU A 657 -8.09 -9.44 5.12
N LYS A 658 -7.82 -8.85 3.95
CA LYS A 658 -6.61 -9.14 3.17
C LYS A 658 -5.30 -8.84 3.90
N GLU A 659 -5.34 -8.16 5.04
CA GLU A 659 -4.17 -7.93 5.90
C GLU A 659 -4.02 -8.96 7.03
N ILE A 660 -5.08 -9.70 7.40
CA ILE A 660 -5.09 -10.53 8.63
C ILE A 660 -5.61 -11.98 8.48
N LEU A 661 -5.89 -12.44 7.26
CA LEU A 661 -6.50 -13.75 7.02
C LEU A 661 -5.74 -14.94 7.66
N SER A 662 -4.42 -14.86 7.76
CA SER A 662 -3.60 -15.91 8.39
C SER A 662 -3.87 -16.08 9.90
N PHE A 663 -4.34 -15.04 10.58
CA PHE A 663 -4.64 -15.05 12.01
C PHE A 663 -6.06 -15.56 12.30
N ILE A 664 -7.05 -15.19 11.48
CA ILE A 664 -8.46 -15.56 11.72
C ILE A 664 -8.89 -16.86 11.02
N HIS A 665 -8.25 -17.23 9.91
CA HIS A 665 -8.44 -18.40 9.04
C HIS A 665 -8.60 -17.95 7.57
N PRO A 666 -7.73 -18.40 6.65
CA PRO A 666 -7.78 -17.99 5.25
C PRO A 666 -9.11 -18.25 4.51
N ARG A 667 -9.88 -19.26 4.93
CA ARG A 667 -11.18 -19.62 4.33
C ARG A 667 -12.36 -18.86 4.94
N ALA A 668 -12.14 -17.96 5.90
CA ALA A 668 -13.22 -17.15 6.44
C ALA A 668 -13.77 -16.17 5.38
N ILE A 669 -12.90 -15.70 4.48
CA ILE A 669 -13.26 -14.76 3.41
C ILE A 669 -14.33 -15.29 2.44
N GLU A 670 -14.51 -16.62 2.33
CA GLU A 670 -15.55 -17.22 1.48
C GLU A 670 -16.96 -16.74 1.83
N HIS A 671 -17.24 -16.53 3.12
CA HIS A 671 -18.52 -16.02 3.58
C HIS A 671 -18.73 -14.57 3.14
N VAL A 672 -17.67 -13.75 3.19
CA VAL A 672 -17.67 -12.36 2.69
C VAL A 672 -17.90 -12.33 1.19
N TYR A 673 -17.23 -13.19 0.41
CA TYR A 673 -17.43 -13.28 -1.04
C TYR A 673 -18.84 -13.75 -1.42
N LYS A 674 -19.44 -14.66 -0.66
CA LYS A 674 -20.85 -15.06 -0.88
C LYS A 674 -21.79 -13.87 -0.72
N ILE A 675 -21.55 -13.00 0.26
CA ILE A 675 -22.33 -11.76 0.43
C ILE A 675 -22.08 -10.80 -0.74
N ILE A 676 -20.83 -10.60 -1.13
CA ILE A 676 -20.48 -9.74 -2.28
C ILE A 676 -21.17 -10.24 -3.55
N ASP A 677 -21.08 -11.52 -3.89
CA ASP A 677 -21.73 -12.09 -5.06
C ASP A 677 -23.26 -11.88 -5.01
N MET A 678 -23.90 -12.03 -3.84
CA MET A 678 -25.33 -11.75 -3.67
C MET A 678 -25.67 -10.28 -3.92
N LEU A 679 -24.87 -9.35 -3.40
CA LEU A 679 -25.11 -7.92 -3.52
C LEU A 679 -24.76 -7.37 -4.92
N GLU A 680 -23.67 -7.84 -5.55
CA GLU A 680 -23.28 -7.48 -6.91
C GLU A 680 -24.35 -7.83 -7.95
N THR A 681 -25.11 -8.92 -7.74
CA THR A 681 -26.24 -9.25 -8.65
C THR A 681 -27.36 -8.22 -8.62
N LYS A 682 -27.44 -7.42 -7.55
CA LYS A 682 -28.45 -6.38 -7.34
C LYS A 682 -27.94 -4.97 -7.67
N VAL A 683 -26.62 -4.81 -7.81
CA VAL A 683 -25.95 -3.50 -8.01
C VAL A 683 -25.09 -3.55 -9.27
N PRO A 684 -25.57 -3.04 -10.42
CA PRO A 684 -24.78 -3.00 -11.65
C PRO A 684 -23.53 -2.10 -11.49
N LYS A 685 -22.34 -2.69 -11.64
CA LYS A 685 -21.06 -1.96 -11.50
C LYS A 685 -20.92 -0.79 -12.48
N SER A 686 -21.39 -0.96 -13.72
CA SER A 686 -21.35 0.10 -14.74
C SER A 686 -22.20 1.30 -14.31
N SER A 687 -23.44 1.06 -13.87
CA SER A 687 -24.34 2.11 -13.43
C SER A 687 -23.81 2.86 -12.21
N MET A 688 -23.21 2.16 -11.24
CA MET A 688 -22.58 2.80 -10.07
C MET A 688 -21.42 3.70 -10.47
N LYS A 689 -20.56 3.23 -11.38
CA LYS A 689 -19.46 4.03 -11.91
C LYS A 689 -19.98 5.27 -12.65
N GLU A 690 -21.00 5.11 -13.48
CA GLU A 690 -21.65 6.22 -14.21
C GLU A 690 -22.29 7.23 -13.26
N HIS A 691 -22.91 6.79 -12.17
CA HIS A 691 -23.48 7.66 -11.15
C HIS A 691 -22.37 8.50 -10.48
N ILE A 692 -21.29 7.87 -10.00
CA ILE A 692 -20.16 8.56 -9.36
C ILE A 692 -19.49 9.53 -10.35
N GLU A 693 -19.23 9.10 -11.59
CA GLU A 693 -18.67 9.98 -12.63
C GLU A 693 -19.60 11.17 -12.91
N PHE A 694 -20.92 10.97 -12.93
CA PHE A 694 -21.90 12.03 -13.16
C PHE A 694 -21.95 13.06 -12.02
N ILE A 695 -21.98 12.61 -10.76
CA ILE A 695 -21.95 13.52 -9.59
C ILE A 695 -20.64 14.31 -9.58
N ASN A 696 -19.50 13.63 -9.77
CA ASN A 696 -18.18 14.26 -9.84
C ASN A 696 -18.12 15.32 -10.96
N ASP A 697 -18.65 15.01 -12.14
CA ASP A 697 -18.71 15.94 -13.26
C ASP A 697 -19.54 17.20 -12.93
N ASN A 698 -20.64 17.04 -12.18
CA ASN A 698 -21.46 18.18 -11.78
C ASN A 698 -20.80 19.01 -10.68
N GLN A 699 -20.08 18.42 -9.73
CA GLN A 699 -19.29 19.15 -8.74
C GLN A 699 -18.23 20.05 -9.39
N LEU A 700 -17.54 19.55 -10.42
CA LEU A 700 -16.59 20.35 -11.19
C LEU A 700 -17.26 21.54 -11.90
N LYS A 701 -18.48 21.34 -12.44
CA LYS A 701 -19.26 22.43 -13.04
C LYS A 701 -19.75 23.44 -12.00
N ILE A 702 -20.15 22.97 -10.82
CA ILE A 702 -20.59 23.82 -9.71
C ILE A 702 -19.47 24.78 -9.33
N VAL A 703 -18.25 24.30 -9.11
CA VAL A 703 -17.11 25.18 -8.77
C VAL A 703 -16.79 26.19 -9.87
N ASP A 704 -16.91 25.81 -11.15
CA ASP A 704 -16.76 26.74 -12.27
C ASP A 704 -17.83 27.86 -12.26
N ILE A 705 -19.06 27.52 -11.90
CA ILE A 705 -20.16 28.50 -11.75
C ILE A 705 -19.93 29.39 -10.52
N LEU A 706 -19.58 28.81 -9.37
CA LEU A 706 -19.34 29.56 -8.12
C LEU A 706 -18.23 30.58 -8.29
N LYS A 707 -17.17 30.26 -9.04
CA LYS A 707 -16.11 31.21 -9.39
C LYS A 707 -16.63 32.48 -10.08
N LYS A 708 -17.75 32.40 -10.83
CA LYS A 708 -18.37 33.55 -11.50
C LYS A 708 -19.27 34.38 -10.58
N LEU A 709 -19.70 33.78 -9.48
CA LEU A 709 -20.57 34.41 -8.47
C LEU A 709 -19.77 34.97 -7.28
N ASP A 710 -18.58 34.46 -7.02
CA ASP A 710 -17.82 34.68 -5.77
C ASP A 710 -17.57 36.17 -5.41
N ASN A 711 -17.58 37.07 -6.40
CA ASN A 711 -17.43 38.52 -6.20
C ASN A 711 -18.75 39.32 -6.15
N LYS A 712 -19.91 38.65 -6.20
CA LYS A 712 -21.24 39.26 -6.22
C LYS A 712 -21.82 39.39 -4.81
N ALA A 713 -22.73 40.35 -4.60
CA ALA A 713 -23.27 40.65 -3.27
C ALA A 713 -24.14 39.51 -2.71
N GLU A 714 -24.84 38.81 -3.59
CA GLU A 714 -25.74 37.69 -3.29
C GLU A 714 -24.98 36.42 -2.93
N PHE A 715 -23.65 36.36 -3.18
CA PHE A 715 -22.87 35.14 -3.06
C PHE A 715 -22.83 34.58 -1.64
N LYS A 716 -22.84 35.45 -0.62
CA LYS A 716 -22.91 35.00 0.77
C LYS A 716 -24.17 34.17 1.03
N ALA A 717 -25.33 34.71 0.65
CA ALA A 717 -26.61 34.00 0.78
C ALA A 717 -26.63 32.71 -0.04
N VAL A 718 -26.14 32.74 -1.29
CA VAL A 718 -25.98 31.53 -2.12
C VAL A 718 -25.17 30.48 -1.35
N ARG A 719 -24.00 30.85 -0.84
CA ARG A 719 -23.09 29.92 -0.17
C ARG A 719 -23.67 29.36 1.13
N ASP A 720 -24.33 30.18 1.92
CA ASP A 720 -25.01 29.74 3.16
C ASP A 720 -26.11 28.71 2.87
N THR A 721 -26.81 28.85 1.74
CA THR A 721 -27.75 27.85 1.24
C THR A 721 -27.04 26.58 0.78
N LEU A 722 -25.94 26.68 0.02
CA LEU A 722 -25.19 25.51 -0.48
C LEU A 722 -24.60 24.65 0.63
N ASP A 723 -24.12 25.26 1.73
CA ASP A 723 -23.54 24.53 2.85
C ASP A 723 -24.55 23.63 3.58
N ASN A 724 -25.86 23.85 3.36
CA ASN A 724 -26.96 23.01 3.84
C ASN A 724 -27.36 21.89 2.86
N ILE A 725 -26.89 21.94 1.60
CA ILE A 725 -27.28 20.98 0.56
C ILE A 725 -26.45 19.69 0.72
N ARG A 726 -27.14 18.59 0.97
CA ARG A 726 -26.57 17.28 1.31
C ARG A 726 -25.93 16.59 0.11
N VAL A 727 -26.44 16.79 -1.11
CA VAL A 727 -25.85 16.23 -2.33
C VAL A 727 -24.48 16.84 -2.69
N LEU A 728 -24.11 17.97 -2.07
CA LEU A 728 -22.78 18.56 -2.22
C LEU A 728 -21.76 17.96 -1.24
N ASN A 729 -22.22 17.20 -0.26
CA ASN A 729 -21.38 16.44 0.64
C ASN A 729 -21.01 15.09 0.01
N ILE A 730 -19.78 15.01 -0.53
CA ILE A 730 -19.25 13.83 -1.22
C ILE A 730 -19.35 12.57 -0.33
N ASP A 731 -19.06 12.71 0.96
CA ASP A 731 -19.10 11.59 1.91
C ASP A 731 -20.54 11.07 2.05
N ARG A 732 -21.52 11.99 2.12
CA ARG A 732 -22.95 11.66 2.20
C ARG A 732 -23.46 11.01 0.92
N VAL A 733 -23.10 11.54 -0.26
CA VAL A 733 -23.51 10.99 -1.57
C VAL A 733 -22.92 9.62 -1.84
N THR A 734 -21.65 9.41 -1.49
CA THR A 734 -20.97 8.14 -1.75
C THR A 734 -21.53 7.01 -0.90
N LEU A 735 -22.04 7.33 0.30
CA LEU A 735 -22.56 6.34 1.24
C LEU A 735 -24.07 6.12 1.16
N ASN A 736 -24.84 7.16 1.47
CA ASN A 736 -26.26 7.06 1.70
C ASN A 736 -26.93 8.43 1.62
N TYR A 737 -27.07 8.96 0.41
CA TYR A 737 -27.97 10.06 0.13
C TYR A 737 -29.41 9.53 0.05
N SER A 738 -30.17 9.76 1.12
CA SER A 738 -31.49 9.14 1.30
C SER A 738 -32.62 9.89 0.57
N LYS A 739 -33.84 9.32 0.62
CA LYS A 739 -35.02 10.02 0.08
C LYS A 739 -35.37 11.26 0.90
N GLU A 740 -35.16 11.21 2.21
CA GLU A 740 -35.32 12.34 3.12
C GLU A 740 -34.30 13.44 2.78
N ASP A 741 -33.04 13.07 2.55
CA ASP A 741 -32.01 14.02 2.09
C ASP A 741 -32.42 14.68 0.77
N ARG A 742 -32.94 13.88 -0.17
CA ARG A 742 -33.47 14.40 -1.45
C ARG A 742 -34.62 15.37 -1.24
N ALA A 743 -35.57 15.07 -0.38
CA ALA A 743 -36.70 15.94 -0.10
C ALA A 743 -36.24 17.27 0.50
N LEU A 744 -35.33 17.22 1.47
CA LEU A 744 -34.75 18.41 2.09
C LEU A 744 -33.94 19.26 1.09
N ASP A 745 -33.11 18.62 0.27
CA ASP A 745 -32.32 19.32 -0.75
C ASP A 745 -33.21 19.97 -1.82
N LEU A 746 -34.36 19.36 -2.18
CA LEU A 746 -35.33 19.98 -3.08
C LEU A 746 -35.95 21.25 -2.47
N VAL A 747 -36.30 21.24 -1.18
CA VAL A 747 -36.79 22.44 -0.47
C VAL A 747 -35.73 23.54 -0.46
N ILE A 748 -34.49 23.20 -0.12
CA ILE A 748 -33.37 24.16 -0.09
C ILE A 748 -33.08 24.70 -1.52
N LEU A 749 -33.28 23.89 -2.56
CA LEU A 749 -33.15 24.36 -3.94
C LEU A 749 -34.23 25.35 -4.35
N ASP A 750 -35.44 25.25 -3.79
CA ASP A 750 -36.49 26.24 -4.01
C ASP A 750 -36.13 27.57 -3.32
N GLU A 751 -35.50 27.55 -2.14
CA GLU A 751 -34.93 28.75 -1.50
C GLU A 751 -33.88 29.42 -2.38
N LEU A 752 -32.97 28.63 -2.95
CA LEU A 752 -31.94 29.15 -3.88
C LEU A 752 -32.56 29.71 -5.17
N SER A 753 -33.66 29.11 -5.64
CA SER A 753 -34.44 29.60 -6.80
C SER A 753 -35.14 30.92 -6.49
N ASN A 754 -35.70 31.07 -5.29
CA ASN A 754 -36.32 32.31 -4.83
C ASN A 754 -35.29 33.43 -4.74
N LEU A 755 -34.08 33.15 -4.24
CA LEU A 755 -32.96 34.09 -4.23
C LEU A 755 -32.61 34.58 -5.65
N ALA A 756 -32.60 33.67 -6.63
CA ALA A 756 -32.42 34.05 -8.04
C ALA A 756 -33.56 34.94 -8.56
N GLY A 757 -34.80 34.71 -8.11
CA GLY A 757 -35.97 35.53 -8.41
C GLY A 757 -35.82 36.98 -7.94
N MET A 758 -35.27 37.16 -6.74
CA MET A 758 -35.04 38.46 -6.08
C MET A 758 -33.78 39.18 -6.57
N THR A 759 -32.92 38.52 -7.36
CA THR A 759 -31.69 39.12 -7.89
C THR A 759 -31.99 39.99 -9.11
N GLU A 760 -31.62 41.28 -9.05
CA GLU A 760 -31.83 42.24 -10.14
C GLU A 760 -30.76 42.12 -11.25
N ASP A 761 -29.50 41.78 -10.91
CA ASP A 761 -28.44 41.59 -11.91
C ASP A 761 -28.69 40.34 -12.77
N GLY A 762 -29.08 40.55 -14.03
CA GLY A 762 -29.41 39.48 -14.96
C GLY A 762 -28.29 38.45 -15.14
N GLN A 763 -27.02 38.87 -15.03
CA GLN A 763 -25.88 37.95 -15.13
C GLN A 763 -25.75 37.07 -13.88
N THR A 764 -25.85 37.65 -12.69
CA THR A 764 -25.85 36.90 -11.42
C THR A 764 -27.04 35.96 -11.35
N LYS A 765 -28.25 36.44 -11.70
CA LYS A 765 -29.46 35.63 -11.82
C LYS A 765 -29.29 34.44 -12.76
N PHE A 766 -28.68 34.64 -13.93
CA PHE A 766 -28.37 33.55 -14.87
C PHE A 766 -27.48 32.48 -14.23
N TYR A 767 -26.41 32.88 -13.53
CA TYR A 767 -25.50 31.92 -12.89
C TYR A 767 -26.12 31.22 -11.69
N ILE A 768 -26.94 31.88 -10.87
CA ILE A 768 -27.69 31.22 -9.78
C ILE A 768 -28.68 30.20 -10.36
N ASN A 769 -29.44 30.55 -11.41
CA ASN A 769 -30.33 29.59 -12.07
C ASN A 769 -29.57 28.39 -12.68
N LYS A 770 -28.39 28.63 -13.25
CA LYS A 770 -27.52 27.57 -13.77
C LYS A 770 -27.00 26.67 -12.64
N LEU A 771 -26.68 27.25 -11.49
CA LEU A 771 -26.26 26.53 -10.28
C LEU A 771 -27.40 25.63 -9.77
N VAL A 772 -28.59 26.19 -9.55
CA VAL A 772 -29.82 25.45 -9.19
C VAL A 772 -30.04 24.27 -10.13
N LYS A 773 -30.01 24.51 -11.44
CA LYS A 773 -30.19 23.44 -12.44
C LYS A 773 -29.14 22.34 -12.31
N THR A 774 -27.87 22.69 -12.08
CA THR A 774 -26.76 21.72 -12.00
C THR A 774 -26.84 20.89 -10.71
N ILE A 775 -27.22 21.50 -9.59
CA ILE A 775 -27.43 20.80 -8.33
C ILE A 775 -28.66 19.89 -8.44
N LYS A 776 -29.78 20.41 -9.00
CA LYS A 776 -30.99 19.62 -9.24
C LYS A 776 -30.73 18.38 -10.09
N LEU A 777 -29.89 18.47 -11.13
CA LEU A 777 -29.45 17.30 -11.90
C LEU A 777 -28.76 16.23 -11.03
N SER A 778 -28.03 16.65 -9.99
CA SER A 778 -27.37 15.73 -9.05
C SER A 778 -28.37 15.14 -8.05
N VAL A 779 -29.28 15.97 -7.53
CA VAL A 779 -30.40 15.56 -6.65
C VAL A 779 -31.31 14.54 -7.34
N ASP A 780 -31.59 14.74 -8.62
CA ASP A 780 -32.46 13.87 -9.43
C ASP A 780 -31.75 12.63 -9.98
N LYS A 781 -30.42 12.56 -9.86
CA LYS A 781 -29.65 11.38 -10.28
C LYS A 781 -29.81 10.29 -9.23
N GLU A 782 -30.70 9.34 -9.49
CA GLU A 782 -30.91 8.23 -8.57
C GLU A 782 -29.65 7.35 -8.44
N LEU A 783 -29.35 6.94 -7.20
CA LEU A 783 -28.31 5.98 -6.90
C LEU A 783 -28.74 4.59 -7.39
N PRO A 784 -27.96 3.90 -8.25
CA PRO A 784 -28.27 2.55 -8.69
C PRO A 784 -28.27 1.60 -7.49
N ASN A 785 -29.46 1.26 -7.00
CA ASN A 785 -29.60 0.56 -5.74
C ASN A 785 -30.89 -0.27 -5.69
N ALA A 786 -30.91 -1.30 -4.86
CA ALA A 786 -32.07 -2.17 -4.71
C ALA A 786 -32.30 -2.47 -3.23
N LEU A 787 -33.58 -2.45 -2.81
CA LEU A 787 -33.96 -2.86 -1.46
C LEU A 787 -33.71 -4.36 -1.26
N LEU A 788 -33.15 -4.70 -0.11
CA LEU A 788 -32.95 -6.08 0.30
C LEU A 788 -34.23 -6.63 0.93
N THR A 789 -34.69 -7.76 0.40
CA THR A 789 -35.80 -8.51 1.00
C THR A 789 -35.40 -9.06 2.37
N ILE A 790 -36.37 -9.29 3.27
CA ILE A 790 -36.13 -9.90 4.59
C ILE A 790 -35.34 -11.22 4.47
N LYS A 791 -35.65 -12.04 3.47
CA LYS A 791 -34.91 -13.29 3.17
C LYS A 791 -33.44 -13.03 2.82
N SER A 792 -33.16 -12.00 2.02
CA SER A 792 -31.79 -11.59 1.67
C SER A 792 -31.04 -11.11 2.91
N LYS A 793 -31.65 -10.23 3.72
CA LYS A 793 -31.07 -9.72 4.98
C LYS A 793 -30.68 -10.88 5.93
N ARG A 794 -31.61 -11.81 6.20
CA ARG A 794 -31.37 -13.01 7.03
C ARG A 794 -30.24 -13.90 6.48
N THR A 795 -30.18 -14.07 5.16
CA THR A 795 -29.13 -14.88 4.53
C THR A 795 -27.76 -14.24 4.68
N ILE A 796 -27.67 -12.91 4.49
CA ILE A 796 -26.42 -12.15 4.65
C ILE A 796 -25.98 -12.19 6.11
N GLN A 797 -26.88 -11.93 7.06
CA GLN A 797 -26.60 -12.00 8.48
C GLN A 797 -26.07 -13.38 8.90
N LYS A 798 -26.66 -14.47 8.38
CA LYS A 798 -26.16 -15.83 8.58
C LYS A 798 -24.74 -16.02 8.03
N GLN A 799 -24.40 -15.47 6.86
CA GLN A 799 -23.04 -15.54 6.35
C GLN A 799 -22.04 -14.76 7.23
N LEU A 800 -22.42 -13.59 7.75
CA LEU A 800 -21.60 -12.83 8.69
C LEU A 800 -21.38 -13.61 10.00
N GLN A 801 -22.42 -14.25 10.54
CA GLN A 801 -22.30 -15.11 11.73
C GLN A 801 -21.37 -16.31 11.49
N LEU A 802 -21.49 -16.98 10.33
CA LEU A 802 -20.60 -18.08 9.97
C LEU A 802 -19.14 -17.64 9.81
N PHE A 803 -18.93 -16.43 9.27
CA PHE A 803 -17.61 -15.79 9.26
C PHE A 803 -17.07 -15.60 10.68
N CYS A 804 -17.85 -14.99 11.58
CA CYS A 804 -17.52 -14.77 12.98
C CYS A 804 -17.14 -16.08 13.70
N ILE A 805 -18.00 -17.10 13.63
CA ILE A 805 -17.77 -18.42 14.25
C ILE A 805 -16.44 -19.03 13.79
N LYS A 806 -16.10 -18.88 12.49
CA LYS A 806 -14.86 -19.45 11.94
C LYS A 806 -13.62 -18.71 12.44
N ALA A 807 -13.70 -17.38 12.55
CA ALA A 807 -12.65 -16.55 13.14
C ALA A 807 -12.46 -16.83 14.64
N GLN A 808 -13.55 -16.89 15.40
CA GLN A 808 -13.57 -17.24 16.82
C GLN A 808 -12.91 -18.60 17.07
N LYS A 809 -13.34 -19.65 16.35
CA LYS A 809 -12.80 -21.01 16.48
C LYS A 809 -11.29 -21.10 16.25
N ARG A 810 -10.72 -20.16 15.49
CA ARG A 810 -9.29 -20.10 15.24
C ARG A 810 -8.56 -19.37 16.35
N LEU A 811 -9.01 -18.16 16.70
CA LEU A 811 -8.38 -17.33 17.74
C LEU A 811 -8.51 -17.95 19.13
N ALA A 812 -9.63 -18.61 19.44
CA ALA A 812 -9.83 -19.28 20.73
C ALA A 812 -8.91 -20.48 20.98
N LYS A 813 -8.08 -20.88 20.01
CA LYS A 813 -7.07 -21.94 20.20
C LYS A 813 -5.81 -21.48 20.96
N ASN A 814 -5.67 -20.18 21.21
CA ASN A 814 -4.58 -19.62 21.99
C ASN A 814 -5.16 -18.65 23.03
N GLU A 815 -4.80 -18.85 24.31
CA GLU A 815 -5.24 -18.02 25.43
C GLU A 815 -4.87 -16.55 25.24
N LYS A 816 -3.71 -16.27 24.61
CA LYS A 816 -3.23 -14.91 24.31
C LYS A 816 -4.08 -14.15 23.30
N THR A 817 -5.08 -14.79 22.70
CA THR A 817 -5.95 -14.20 21.67
C THR A 817 -7.45 -14.33 22.00
N LEU A 818 -7.81 -14.76 23.22
CA LEU A 818 -9.20 -14.95 23.63
C LEU A 818 -10.01 -13.64 23.59
N ASP A 819 -9.46 -12.55 24.11
CA ASP A 819 -10.15 -11.24 24.10
C ASP A 819 -10.46 -10.77 22.67
N PHE A 820 -9.56 -11.04 21.73
CA PHE A 820 -9.77 -10.74 20.30
C PHE A 820 -10.75 -11.70 19.63
N ALA A 821 -10.85 -12.95 20.11
CA ALA A 821 -11.85 -13.88 19.62
C ALA A 821 -13.26 -13.37 19.95
N ALA A 822 -13.46 -12.82 21.15
CA ALA A 822 -14.75 -12.28 21.58
C ALA A 822 -15.26 -11.13 20.68
N LEU A 823 -14.37 -10.41 20.00
CA LEU A 823 -14.72 -9.33 19.08
C LEU A 823 -15.37 -9.80 17.77
N PHE A 824 -15.26 -11.07 17.42
CA PHE A 824 -15.96 -11.64 16.26
C PHE A 824 -17.41 -11.94 16.62
N ASP A 825 -18.14 -10.91 17.01
CA ASP A 825 -19.59 -10.91 17.23
C ASP A 825 -20.19 -9.73 16.45
N LEU A 826 -21.42 -9.87 15.96
CA LEU A 826 -22.06 -8.81 15.18
C LEU A 826 -22.46 -7.60 16.02
N GLN A 827 -22.44 -7.71 17.34
CA GLN A 827 -22.75 -6.68 18.32
C GLN A 827 -21.61 -6.47 19.32
N ALA A 828 -20.40 -6.94 19.01
CA ALA A 828 -19.24 -6.79 19.87
C ALA A 828 -19.10 -5.34 20.38
N ASP A 829 -19.00 -5.18 21.69
CA ASP A 829 -18.59 -3.91 22.27
C ASP A 829 -17.08 -3.80 22.23
N VAL A 830 -16.58 -2.89 21.40
CA VAL A 830 -15.15 -2.62 21.26
C VAL A 830 -14.65 -1.64 22.33
N SER A 831 -15.55 -1.03 23.13
CA SER A 831 -15.19 -0.01 24.14
C SER A 831 -14.65 -0.61 25.46
N ASP A 832 -14.92 -1.89 25.73
CA ASP A 832 -14.44 -2.62 26.91
C ASP A 832 -13.04 -3.22 26.74
N LEU A 833 -12.41 -3.05 25.56
CA LEU A 833 -11.09 -3.59 25.28
C LEU A 833 -10.00 -2.83 26.05
N ARG A 834 -9.37 -3.50 27.01
CA ARG A 834 -8.25 -2.96 27.79
C ARG A 834 -6.96 -2.74 26.98
N PHE A 835 -6.90 -3.26 25.76
CA PHE A 835 -5.72 -3.26 24.88
C PHE A 835 -5.83 -2.28 23.71
N GLU A 836 -6.67 -1.24 23.83
CA GLU A 836 -6.75 -0.21 22.79
C GLU A 836 -5.37 0.41 22.54
N THR A 837 -4.95 0.44 21.28
CA THR A 837 -3.72 1.13 20.85
C THR A 837 -3.77 2.64 21.12
N LEU A 838 -4.99 3.16 21.33
CA LEU A 838 -5.29 4.45 21.96
C LEU A 838 -6.60 4.31 22.73
N TYR A 839 -6.52 4.06 24.05
CA TYR A 839 -7.67 4.16 24.93
C TYR A 839 -8.15 5.61 25.03
N LEU A 840 -9.26 5.92 24.36
CA LEU A 840 -10.02 7.16 24.54
C LEU A 840 -11.12 6.94 25.58
N GLY A 841 -10.74 6.40 26.74
CA GLY A 841 -11.64 6.19 27.87
C GLY A 841 -12.46 7.42 28.23
N LYS A 842 -13.49 7.21 29.06
CA LYS A 842 -14.47 8.24 29.46
C LYS A 842 -13.86 9.63 29.43
N LEU A 843 -14.42 10.47 28.54
CA LEU A 843 -14.16 11.90 28.37
C LEU A 843 -13.40 12.42 29.56
N ASP A 844 -12.14 12.84 29.35
CA ASP A 844 -11.35 13.52 30.35
C ASP A 844 -12.17 14.72 30.84
N ALA A 845 -12.96 14.50 31.89
CA ALA A 845 -13.74 15.54 32.56
C ALA A 845 -12.78 16.59 33.11
N ASP A 846 -11.51 16.20 33.27
CA ASP A 846 -10.41 17.00 33.73
C ASP A 846 -9.65 17.69 32.58
N LYS A 847 -10.39 18.34 31.67
CA LYS A 847 -9.79 19.36 30.82
C LYS A 847 -9.47 20.55 31.73
N ASN A 848 -8.35 20.56 32.42
CA ASN A 848 -7.79 21.79 32.98
C ASN A 848 -7.75 22.84 31.85
N ILE A 849 -8.25 24.06 32.08
CA ILE A 849 -8.20 25.13 31.06
C ILE A 849 -6.74 25.28 30.65
N LYS A 850 -6.40 25.18 29.36
CA LYS A 850 -4.99 25.27 28.92
C LYS A 850 -4.70 26.52 28.09
N VAL A 851 -5.70 27.05 27.40
CA VAL A 851 -5.55 28.17 26.46
C VAL A 851 -6.61 29.24 26.70
N ALA A 852 -6.39 30.45 26.20
CA ALA A 852 -7.20 31.62 26.49
C ALA A 852 -8.67 31.49 26.07
N SER A 853 -8.96 31.07 24.84
CA SER A 853 -10.34 30.93 24.36
C SER A 853 -11.11 29.84 25.11
N GLN A 854 -10.43 28.79 25.57
CA GLN A 854 -11.06 27.78 26.44
C GLN A 854 -11.45 28.35 27.80
N GLN A 855 -10.68 29.31 28.33
CA GLN A 855 -11.02 30.02 29.56
C GLN A 855 -12.32 30.79 29.38
N GLU A 856 -12.42 31.58 28.30
CA GLU A 856 -13.60 32.39 27.99
C GLU A 856 -14.84 31.54 27.77
N MET A 857 -14.74 30.49 26.94
CA MET A 857 -15.87 29.58 26.64
C MET A 857 -16.44 28.90 27.87
N ARG A 858 -15.66 28.79 28.94
CA ARG A 858 -16.08 28.16 30.20
C ARG A 858 -16.54 29.16 31.25
N SER A 859 -15.86 30.29 31.37
CA SER A 859 -16.25 31.35 32.31
C SER A 859 -17.44 32.16 31.82
N GLY A 860 -17.67 32.19 30.50
CA GLY A 860 -18.61 33.12 29.85
C GLY A 860 -18.13 34.57 29.85
N ILE A 861 -16.87 34.83 30.23
CA ILE A 861 -16.29 36.17 30.38
C ILE A 861 -15.12 36.32 29.40
N ASN A 862 -15.15 37.39 28.60
CA ASN A 862 -14.05 37.73 27.70
C ASN A 862 -12.79 38.09 28.50
N LEU A 863 -11.64 37.51 28.13
CA LEU A 863 -10.34 37.72 28.76
C LEU A 863 -9.97 39.21 28.78
N ILE A 864 -10.28 39.90 27.69
CA ILE A 864 -10.03 41.34 27.53
C ILE A 864 -10.85 42.24 28.47
N ASN A 865 -11.89 41.69 29.10
CA ASN A 865 -12.73 42.40 30.07
C ASN A 865 -12.35 42.05 31.53
N THR A 866 -11.43 41.12 31.74
CA THR A 866 -10.94 40.75 33.08
C THR A 866 -9.77 41.63 33.52
N ASP A 867 -9.31 41.46 34.75
CA ASP A 867 -8.12 42.13 35.28
C ASP A 867 -6.81 41.68 34.62
N TYR A 868 -6.88 40.72 33.69
CA TYR A 868 -5.76 40.30 32.85
C TYR A 868 -5.29 41.40 31.88
N VAL A 869 -6.18 42.33 31.54
CA VAL A 869 -5.88 43.56 30.79
C VAL A 869 -5.97 44.74 31.77
N SER A 870 -5.00 45.65 31.74
CA SER A 870 -4.99 46.81 32.63
C SER A 870 -6.14 47.78 32.34
N ASP A 871 -6.61 48.48 33.37
CA ASP A 871 -7.71 49.45 33.20
C ASP A 871 -7.34 50.62 32.28
N GLU A 872 -6.06 50.99 32.23
CA GLU A 872 -5.52 51.95 31.26
C GLU A 872 -5.75 51.49 29.82
N LEU A 873 -5.45 50.23 29.50
CA LEU A 873 -5.65 49.66 28.16
C LEU A 873 -7.14 49.45 27.84
N LYS A 874 -7.95 49.05 28.82
CA LYS A 874 -9.42 48.98 28.66
C LYS A 874 -9.98 50.36 28.31
N GLN A 875 -9.54 51.42 29.01
CA GLN A 875 -9.96 52.79 28.75
C GLN A 875 -9.49 53.27 27.38
N ALA A 876 -8.23 53.01 27.02
CA ALA A 876 -7.70 53.37 25.71
C ALA A 876 -8.50 52.71 24.57
N ARG A 877 -8.78 51.41 24.70
CA ARG A 877 -9.63 50.66 23.76
C ARG A 877 -11.03 51.29 23.61
N LEU A 878 -11.70 51.58 24.73
CA LEU A 878 -13.04 52.19 24.70
C LEU A 878 -13.04 53.55 23.99
N GLU A 879 -12.02 54.38 24.22
CA GLU A 879 -11.89 55.67 23.55
C GLU A 879 -11.56 55.54 22.07
N TRP A 880 -10.68 54.62 21.70
CA TRP A 880 -10.35 54.37 20.30
C TRP A 880 -11.54 53.80 19.52
N GLN A 881 -12.31 52.90 20.13
CA GLN A 881 -13.55 52.39 19.51
C GLN A 881 -14.53 53.52 19.17
N LYS A 882 -14.67 54.55 20.04
CA LYS A 882 -15.46 55.75 19.72
C LYS A 882 -14.89 56.51 18.51
N VAL A 883 -13.56 56.62 18.41
CA VAL A 883 -12.88 57.20 17.23
C VAL A 883 -13.18 56.38 15.98
N ILE A 884 -13.13 55.05 16.05
CA ILE A 884 -13.47 54.17 14.92
C ILE A 884 -14.92 54.36 14.50
N SER A 885 -15.87 54.38 15.43
CA SER A 885 -17.28 54.66 15.16
C SER A 885 -17.49 56.00 14.46
N LEU A 886 -16.80 57.05 14.90
CA LEU A 886 -16.81 58.36 14.24
C LEU A 886 -16.13 58.32 12.86
N SER A 887 -15.04 57.56 12.71
CA SER A 887 -14.34 57.44 11.42
C SER A 887 -15.18 56.75 10.35
N ASN A 888 -16.14 55.91 10.76
CA ASN A 888 -17.04 55.22 9.84
C ASN A 888 -18.04 56.17 9.15
N THR A 889 -18.19 57.42 9.62
CA THR A 889 -18.99 58.45 8.93
C THR A 889 -18.20 59.22 7.87
N LEU A 890 -16.89 58.95 7.75
CA LEU A 890 -15.98 59.59 6.81
C LEU A 890 -15.53 58.57 5.76
N GLU A 891 -15.27 59.01 4.53
CA GLU A 891 -14.84 58.13 3.42
C GLU A 891 -13.49 58.55 2.83
N GLY A 892 -12.85 57.60 2.13
CA GLY A 892 -11.63 57.83 1.35
C GLY A 892 -10.47 58.41 2.15
N ASP A 893 -9.78 59.38 1.58
CA ASP A 893 -8.58 59.97 2.19
C ASP A 893 -8.90 60.84 3.41
N LYS A 894 -10.11 61.42 3.50
CA LYS A 894 -10.56 62.14 4.70
C LYS A 894 -10.61 61.24 5.93
N ARG A 895 -11.05 59.98 5.76
CA ARG A 895 -11.03 58.99 6.83
C ARG A 895 -9.60 58.63 7.26
N LYS A 896 -8.69 58.44 6.29
CA LYS A 896 -7.27 58.12 6.58
C LYS A 896 -6.59 59.27 7.34
N GLU A 897 -6.79 60.51 6.88
CA GLU A 897 -6.27 61.73 7.51
C GLU A 897 -6.82 61.87 8.94
N PHE A 898 -8.13 61.70 9.12
CA PHE A 898 -8.80 61.73 10.42
C PHE A 898 -8.23 60.67 11.37
N LEU A 899 -8.11 59.42 10.93
CA LEU A 899 -7.55 58.34 11.75
C LEU A 899 -6.08 58.60 12.09
N LYS A 900 -5.28 59.15 11.17
CA LYS A 900 -3.89 59.54 11.42
C LYS A 900 -3.79 60.63 12.48
N GLN A 901 -4.61 61.68 12.36
CA GLN A 901 -4.65 62.79 13.32
C GLN A 901 -5.13 62.32 14.70
N LYS A 902 -6.24 61.56 14.75
CA LYS A 902 -6.80 61.05 16.00
C LYS A 902 -5.89 60.02 16.66
N ARG A 903 -5.17 59.18 15.90
CA ARG A 903 -4.17 58.26 16.46
C ARG A 903 -3.04 59.01 17.17
N LYS A 904 -2.53 60.09 16.56
CA LYS A 904 -1.51 60.93 17.21
C LYS A 904 -2.02 61.51 18.54
N ALA A 905 -3.25 62.02 18.56
CA ALA A 905 -3.87 62.51 19.79
C ALA A 905 -4.11 61.39 20.82
N HIS A 906 -4.51 60.21 20.36
CA HIS A 906 -4.73 59.03 21.20
C HIS A 906 -3.44 58.57 21.87
N PHE A 907 -2.34 58.49 21.12
CA PHE A 907 -1.02 58.12 21.65
C PHE A 907 -0.44 59.16 22.60
N ASN A 908 -0.73 60.46 22.41
CA ASN A 908 -0.35 61.49 23.37
C ASN A 908 -1.09 61.33 24.71
N LYS A 909 -2.36 60.90 24.67
CA LYS A 909 -3.17 60.65 25.87
C LYS A 909 -2.81 59.34 26.57
N PHE A 910 -2.42 58.32 25.82
CA PHE A 910 -2.00 57.01 26.31
C PHE A 910 -0.56 56.71 25.85
N PRO A 911 0.47 57.27 26.52
CA PRO A 911 1.86 57.18 26.07
C PRO A 911 2.39 55.75 25.90
N LYS A 912 1.88 54.78 26.69
CA LYS A 912 2.25 53.35 26.53
C LYS A 912 1.90 52.82 25.14
N LEU A 913 0.80 53.25 24.53
CA LEU A 913 0.44 52.84 23.16
C LEU A 913 1.45 53.34 22.13
N LYS A 914 2.03 54.52 22.35
CA LYS A 914 3.13 55.02 21.52
C LYS A 914 4.34 54.08 21.60
N ARG A 915 4.72 53.68 22.82
CA ARG A 915 5.80 52.72 23.07
C ARG A 915 5.52 51.37 22.41
N TYR A 916 4.31 50.82 22.54
CA TYR A 916 3.96 49.58 21.84
C TYR A 916 4.02 49.73 20.31
N GLN A 917 3.55 50.85 19.75
CA GLN A 917 3.69 51.09 18.30
C GLN A 917 5.16 51.14 17.87
N GLU A 918 6.02 51.81 18.63
CA GLU A 918 7.48 51.86 18.36
C GLU A 918 8.10 50.46 18.38
N LEU A 919 7.65 49.58 19.28
CA LEU A 919 8.08 48.18 19.33
C LEU A 919 7.55 47.35 18.17
N ILE A 920 6.29 47.55 17.76
CA ILE A 920 5.69 46.88 16.58
C ILE A 920 6.41 47.28 15.30
N ASP A 921 6.76 48.55 15.16
CA ASP A 921 7.46 49.09 13.98
C ASP A 921 8.97 48.74 13.99
N SER A 922 9.49 48.19 15.10
CA SER A 922 10.89 47.77 15.21
C SER A 922 11.16 46.44 14.51
N ARG A 923 12.37 46.29 13.97
CA ARG A 923 12.85 45.02 13.37
C ARG A 923 13.52 44.08 14.36
N ASN A 924 13.95 44.58 15.51
CA ASN A 924 14.61 43.80 16.55
C ASN A 924 14.16 44.35 17.91
N VAL A 925 13.66 43.48 18.78
CA VAL A 925 13.31 43.79 20.17
C VAL A 925 14.08 42.86 21.11
N THR A 926 14.46 43.35 22.28
CA THR A 926 15.00 42.51 23.36
C THR A 926 13.92 41.59 23.92
N ILE A 927 14.29 40.56 24.71
CA ILE A 927 13.30 39.66 25.33
C ILE A 927 12.41 40.45 26.31
N GLU A 928 12.99 41.42 27.01
CA GLU A 928 12.26 42.31 27.93
C GLU A 928 11.24 43.17 27.18
N GLU A 929 11.63 43.76 26.04
CA GLU A 929 10.71 44.52 25.17
C GLU A 929 9.66 43.63 24.50
N PHE A 930 10.02 42.39 24.16
CA PHE A 930 9.09 41.41 23.65
C PHE A 930 8.02 41.05 24.69
N ILE A 931 8.43 40.88 25.96
CA ILE A 931 7.54 40.65 27.09
C ILE A 931 6.64 41.87 27.34
N GLU A 932 7.20 43.08 27.28
CA GLU A 932 6.44 44.33 27.39
C GLU A 932 5.32 44.38 26.33
N LEU A 933 5.62 44.02 25.09
CA LEU A 933 4.66 44.02 23.98
C LEU A 933 3.54 42.98 24.12
N MET A 934 3.67 41.96 24.98
CA MET A 934 2.62 40.95 25.19
C MET A 934 1.30 41.54 25.71
N ASP A 935 1.32 42.72 26.35
CA ASP A 935 0.12 43.40 26.86
C ASP A 935 -0.91 43.72 25.76
N VAL A 936 -0.46 43.88 24.51
CA VAL A 936 -1.33 44.17 23.36
C VAL A 936 -1.76 42.91 22.61
N ALA A 937 -1.37 41.72 23.08
CA ALA A 937 -1.78 40.41 22.56
C ALA A 937 -2.21 39.49 23.72
N PRO A 938 -3.32 39.81 24.41
CA PRO A 938 -3.69 39.22 25.70
C PRO A 938 -3.92 37.70 25.66
N TYR A 939 -4.36 37.14 24.54
CA TYR A 939 -4.59 35.71 24.40
C TYR A 939 -3.27 34.95 24.27
N ALA A 940 -2.32 35.50 23.49
CA ALA A 940 -0.97 34.97 23.42
C ALA A 940 -0.25 35.12 24.78
N LYS A 941 -0.39 36.29 25.43
CA LYS A 941 0.12 36.54 26.79
C LYS A 941 -0.33 35.46 27.77
N PHE A 942 -1.62 35.14 27.78
CA PHE A 942 -2.18 34.07 28.61
C PHE A 942 -1.53 32.72 28.37
N ASN A 943 -1.38 32.32 27.11
CA ASN A 943 -0.80 31.02 26.77
C ASN A 943 0.69 30.97 27.18
N ILE A 944 1.44 32.04 26.92
CA ILE A 944 2.88 32.14 27.20
C ILE A 944 3.16 32.14 28.71
N GLU A 945 2.46 32.96 29.50
CA GLU A 945 2.63 32.99 30.96
C GLU A 945 2.26 31.65 31.60
N ARG A 946 1.18 31.03 31.12
CA ARG A 946 0.76 29.71 31.61
C ARG A 946 1.79 28.64 31.26
N PHE A 947 2.40 28.72 30.08
CA PHE A 947 3.48 27.82 29.67
C PHE A 947 4.72 27.98 30.57
N ALA A 948 5.13 29.22 30.88
CA ALA A 948 6.22 29.50 31.80
C ALA A 948 5.95 28.89 33.18
N LYS A 949 4.77 29.15 33.74
CA LYS A 949 4.32 28.60 35.03
C LYS A 949 4.29 27.07 35.04
N GLN A 950 3.80 26.43 33.97
CA GLN A 950 3.74 24.97 33.86
C GLN A 950 5.13 24.32 33.83
N ASN A 951 6.13 25.01 33.26
CA ASN A 951 7.50 24.52 33.17
C ASN A 951 8.39 24.98 34.34
N LYS A 952 7.84 25.76 35.30
CA LYS A 952 8.55 26.34 36.44
C LYS A 952 9.73 27.23 35.99
N LEU A 953 9.46 28.11 35.04
CA LEU A 953 10.43 29.03 34.47
C LEU A 953 9.96 30.46 34.66
N GLU A 954 10.91 31.39 34.78
CA GLU A 954 10.62 32.80 34.61
C GLU A 954 10.24 33.10 33.15
N LEU A 955 9.46 34.15 32.94
CA LEU A 955 8.90 34.46 31.62
C LEU A 955 9.99 34.70 30.55
N LYS A 956 11.13 35.28 30.93
CA LYS A 956 12.28 35.47 30.03
C LYS A 956 12.98 34.16 29.63
N ASP A 957 12.97 33.16 30.52
CA ASP A 957 13.74 31.92 30.36
C ASP A 957 13.04 30.89 29.46
N ILE A 958 11.81 31.18 29.02
CA ILE A 958 11.09 30.34 28.05
C ILE A 958 11.56 30.59 26.61
N PHE A 959 12.07 31.78 26.32
CA PHE A 959 12.56 32.16 25.01
C PHE A 959 14.04 31.80 24.88
N THR A 960 14.44 31.36 23.69
CA THR A 960 15.84 31.02 23.41
C THR A 960 16.13 31.20 21.93
N ASP A 961 17.39 31.47 21.60
CA ASP A 961 17.94 31.55 20.25
C ASP A 961 18.50 30.20 19.73
N THR A 962 18.31 29.13 20.50
CA THR A 962 18.77 27.77 20.19
C THR A 962 17.61 26.79 20.29
N LEU A 963 17.55 25.80 19.40
CA LEU A 963 16.48 24.80 19.43
C LEU A 963 16.56 23.97 20.73
N LYS A 964 15.62 24.19 21.66
CA LYS A 964 15.56 23.49 22.96
C LYS A 964 14.17 22.91 23.22
N PRO A 965 14.09 21.75 23.90
CA PRO A 965 12.80 21.17 24.25
C PRO A 965 12.11 21.98 25.34
N ASN A 966 10.78 22.07 25.28
CA ASN A 966 9.96 22.86 26.19
C ASN A 966 10.43 24.33 26.31
N ARG A 967 10.84 24.91 25.18
CA ARG A 967 11.19 26.34 25.01
C ARG A 967 10.66 26.85 23.68
N ILE A 968 10.46 28.17 23.60
CA ILE A 968 10.08 28.88 22.38
C ILE A 968 11.38 29.34 21.71
N SER A 969 11.78 28.64 20.66
CA SER A 969 13.05 28.89 19.98
C SER A 969 12.88 29.93 18.88
N ILE A 970 13.39 31.15 19.04
CA ILE A 970 13.35 32.20 18.03
C ILE A 970 14.59 32.06 17.15
N LEU A 971 14.41 31.50 15.96
CA LEU A 971 15.51 31.08 15.08
C LEU A 971 15.49 31.88 13.78
N THR A 972 16.67 32.25 13.28
CA THR A 972 16.79 32.82 11.93
C THR A 972 16.49 31.77 10.87
N THR A 973 16.12 32.23 9.68
CA THR A 973 15.97 31.37 8.49
C THR A 973 17.20 30.51 8.24
N GLU A 974 18.40 31.04 8.49
CA GLU A 974 19.66 30.30 8.37
C GLU A 974 19.77 29.18 9.41
N GLN A 975 19.43 29.46 10.68
CA GLN A 975 19.39 28.44 11.74
C GLN A 975 18.34 27.36 11.44
N LEU A 976 17.16 27.74 10.94
CA LEU A 976 16.11 26.81 10.55
C LEU A 976 16.56 25.87 9.43
N LYS A 977 17.26 26.40 8.42
CA LYS A 977 17.87 25.60 7.34
C LYS A 977 18.94 24.65 7.89
N LYS A 978 19.83 25.14 8.77
CA LYS A 978 20.86 24.33 9.43
C LYS A 978 20.27 23.18 10.26
N HIS A 979 19.15 23.42 10.94
CA HIS A 979 18.42 22.40 11.69
C HIS A 979 17.49 21.53 10.82
N LYS A 980 17.39 21.81 9.52
CA LYS A 980 16.50 21.12 8.56
C LYS A 980 15.02 21.19 8.98
N LEU A 981 14.61 22.32 9.58
CA LEU A 981 13.25 22.53 10.08
C LEU A 981 12.32 23.23 9.08
N ALA A 982 12.81 24.20 8.30
CA ALA A 982 11.97 24.92 7.33
C ALA A 982 12.77 25.51 6.15
N PHE A 983 12.24 25.38 4.93
CA PHE A 983 12.76 26.03 3.71
C PHE A 983 11.76 27.05 3.10
N ARG A 984 10.48 27.02 3.50
CA ARG A 984 9.46 28.06 3.23
C ARG A 984 9.45 29.14 4.32
N GLU A 985 8.80 30.26 4.05
CA GLU A 985 8.48 31.32 5.01
C GLU A 985 7.32 30.92 5.96
N HIS A 986 7.48 29.80 6.69
CA HIS A 986 6.59 29.48 7.81
C HIS A 986 6.90 30.38 9.00
N ALA A 987 5.85 30.80 9.72
CA ALA A 987 5.99 31.69 10.85
C ALA A 987 6.52 30.98 12.12
N GLY A 988 6.09 29.74 12.36
CA GLY A 988 6.52 28.89 13.45
C GLY A 988 6.05 27.45 13.25
N GLU A 989 6.48 26.55 14.14
CA GLU A 989 6.00 25.17 14.21
C GLU A 989 6.26 24.55 15.59
N CYS A 990 5.35 23.67 16.02
CA CYS A 990 5.46 22.82 17.19
C CYS A 990 5.48 21.34 16.79
N PHE A 991 6.48 20.59 17.23
CA PHE A 991 6.60 19.15 16.94
C PHE A 991 7.16 18.36 18.12
N ALA A 992 6.94 17.04 18.09
CA ALA A 992 7.48 16.13 19.09
C ALA A 992 8.56 15.24 18.47
N LYS A 993 9.72 15.16 19.12
CA LYS A 993 10.82 14.29 18.73
C LYS A 993 11.03 13.24 19.81
N LYS A 994 10.99 11.97 19.43
CA LYS A 994 11.27 10.88 20.35
C LYS A 994 12.71 10.93 20.85
N LYS A 995 12.92 10.52 22.10
CA LYS A 995 14.28 10.41 22.66
C LYS A 995 15.07 9.25 22.09
N THR A 996 14.38 8.22 21.62
CA THR A 996 14.97 7.06 20.95
C THR A 996 14.11 6.70 19.74
N ASP A 997 14.74 6.33 18.62
CA ASP A 997 14.06 5.98 17.35
C ASP A 997 12.99 4.89 17.54
N HIS A 998 13.19 4.03 18.54
CA HIS A 998 12.32 2.89 18.84
C HIS A 998 11.39 3.11 20.05
N GLY A 999 11.46 4.26 20.71
CA GLY A 999 10.70 4.62 21.90
C GLY A 999 9.24 4.96 21.63
N LEU A 1000 8.46 5.05 22.71
CA LEU A 1000 7.04 5.43 22.72
C LEU A 1000 6.86 6.93 22.43
N TYR A 1001 5.70 7.36 21.93
CA TYR A 1001 5.48 8.80 21.70
C TYR A 1001 5.40 9.61 23.00
N SER A 1002 4.91 9.01 24.07
CA SER A 1002 4.93 9.56 25.43
C SER A 1002 6.34 9.76 25.97
N ASP A 1003 7.37 9.16 25.34
CA ASP A 1003 8.79 9.43 25.60
C ASP A 1003 9.42 10.29 24.48
N SER A 1004 8.75 11.40 24.20
CA SER A 1004 9.23 12.44 23.29
C SER A 1004 9.50 13.74 24.02
N ASP A 1005 10.40 14.53 23.46
CA ASP A 1005 10.59 15.93 23.80
C ASP A 1005 9.83 16.80 22.79
N ILE A 1006 9.15 17.85 23.26
CA ILE A 1006 8.38 18.76 22.41
C ILE A 1006 9.22 20.01 22.14
N PHE A 1007 9.33 20.39 20.87
CA PHE A 1007 10.08 21.54 20.40
C PHE A 1007 9.13 22.54 19.76
N ILE A 1008 9.40 23.83 20.00
CA ILE A 1008 8.69 24.95 19.37
C ILE A 1008 9.74 25.86 18.78
N TRP A 1009 9.54 26.29 17.54
CA TRP A 1009 10.34 27.35 16.94
C TRP A 1009 9.47 28.41 16.26
N LEU A 1010 10.01 29.63 16.21
CA LEU A 1010 9.44 30.79 15.54
C LEU A 1010 10.52 31.42 14.66
N ARG A 1011 10.12 32.00 13.53
CA ARG A 1011 11.03 32.68 12.62
C ARG A 1011 11.37 34.08 13.12
N LYS A 1012 12.65 34.35 13.38
CA LYS A 1012 13.15 35.62 13.92
C LYS A 1012 12.83 36.83 13.03
N GLU A 1013 12.72 36.63 11.72
CA GLU A 1013 12.48 37.69 10.73
C GLU A 1013 11.05 38.24 10.69
N LEU A 1014 10.12 37.64 11.43
CA LEU A 1014 8.77 38.17 11.58
C LEU A 1014 8.79 39.44 12.45
N ASP A 1015 7.81 40.33 12.23
CA ASP A 1015 7.67 41.49 13.11
C ASP A 1015 7.34 41.06 14.57
N PRO A 1016 7.71 41.87 15.57
CA PRO A 1016 7.55 41.51 16.98
C PRO A 1016 6.11 41.13 17.37
N PHE A 1017 5.10 41.78 16.79
CA PHE A 1017 3.71 41.46 17.10
C PHE A 1017 3.29 40.10 16.53
N THR A 1018 3.68 39.83 15.29
CA THR A 1018 3.48 38.52 14.64
C THR A 1018 4.16 37.39 15.41
N LEU A 1019 5.37 37.60 15.90
CA LEU A 1019 6.06 36.64 16.77
C LEU A 1019 5.25 36.29 18.02
N ILE A 1020 4.62 37.28 18.68
CA ILE A 1020 3.85 37.04 19.92
C ILE A 1020 2.65 36.15 19.67
N TYR A 1021 1.79 36.50 18.70
CA TYR A 1021 0.61 35.66 18.47
C TYR A 1021 0.98 34.31 17.85
N THR A 1022 2.06 34.23 17.05
CA THR A 1022 2.58 32.94 16.57
C THR A 1022 3.08 32.07 17.73
N ALA A 1023 3.76 32.66 18.72
CA ALA A 1023 4.12 31.94 19.95
C ALA A 1023 2.89 31.40 20.68
N GLY A 1024 1.84 32.21 20.81
CA GLY A 1024 0.55 31.81 21.37
C GLY A 1024 -0.11 30.66 20.60
N HIS A 1025 -0.07 30.71 19.27
CA HIS A 1025 -0.56 29.68 18.35
C HIS A 1025 0.15 28.34 18.57
N GLU A 1026 1.48 28.33 18.53
CA GLU A 1026 2.27 27.11 18.71
C GLU A 1026 2.16 26.49 20.11
N LEU A 1027 1.85 27.30 21.13
CA LEU A 1027 1.61 26.80 22.49
C LEU A 1027 0.28 26.03 22.62
N ILE A 1028 -0.71 26.35 21.79
CA ILE A 1028 -1.94 25.56 21.71
C ILE A 1028 -1.61 24.17 21.15
N HIS A 1029 -0.79 24.12 20.11
CA HIS A 1029 -0.27 22.87 19.55
C HIS A 1029 0.57 22.08 20.56
N TYR A 1030 1.44 22.73 21.32
CA TYR A 1030 2.19 22.10 22.41
C TYR A 1030 1.25 21.36 23.39
N HIS A 1031 0.13 21.98 23.76
CA HIS A 1031 -0.87 21.34 24.63
C HIS A 1031 -1.59 20.18 23.95
N GLN A 1032 -1.91 20.29 22.66
CA GLN A 1032 -2.50 19.20 21.88
C GLN A 1032 -1.55 17.98 21.78
N VAL A 1033 -0.24 18.20 21.53
CA VAL A 1033 0.82 17.18 21.59
C VAL A 1033 0.89 16.54 22.98
N LYS A 1034 1.01 17.36 24.03
CA LYS A 1034 1.15 16.87 25.42
C LYS A 1034 -0.06 16.05 25.87
N ASN A 1035 -1.28 16.47 25.52
CA ASN A 1035 -2.49 15.72 25.82
C ASN A 1035 -2.48 14.35 25.13
N SER A 1036 -1.95 14.30 23.92
CA SER A 1036 -1.85 13.06 23.15
C SER A 1036 -0.79 12.11 23.71
N MET A 1037 0.35 12.66 24.16
CA MET A 1037 1.35 11.90 24.93
C MET A 1037 0.78 11.36 26.25
N LEU A 1038 -0.04 12.14 26.95
CA LEU A 1038 -0.72 11.69 28.17
C LEU A 1038 -1.75 10.60 27.89
N ALA A 1039 -2.51 10.72 26.80
CA ALA A 1039 -3.44 9.68 26.36
C ALA A 1039 -2.70 8.37 26.06
N GLU A 1040 -1.56 8.44 25.36
CA GLU A 1040 -0.70 7.28 25.12
C GLU A 1040 -0.18 6.68 26.43
N LYS A 1041 0.30 7.52 27.37
CA LYS A 1041 0.80 7.07 28.68
C LYS A 1041 -0.28 6.39 29.51
N ARG A 1042 -1.53 6.88 29.47
CA ARG A 1042 -2.69 6.24 30.12
C ARG A 1042 -2.99 4.89 29.47
N ALA A 1043 -3.07 4.86 28.14
CA ALA A 1043 -3.28 3.61 27.40
C ALA A 1043 -2.23 2.56 27.79
N LEU A 1044 -0.95 2.92 27.83
CA LEU A 1044 0.13 2.02 28.24
C LEU A 1044 0.02 1.53 29.69
N LYS A 1045 -0.40 2.40 30.62
CA LYS A 1045 -0.63 2.01 32.03
C LYS A 1045 -1.73 0.96 32.15
N ASP A 1046 -2.77 1.09 31.33
CA ASP A 1046 -3.94 0.22 31.35
C ASP A 1046 -3.76 -1.04 30.48
N GLY A 1047 -2.61 -1.19 29.82
CA GLY A 1047 -2.23 -2.38 29.04
C GLY A 1047 -2.25 -2.19 27.52
N GLY A 1048 -2.62 -1.02 27.00
CA GLY A 1048 -2.58 -0.66 25.58
C GLY A 1048 -1.16 -0.49 25.04
N ILE A 1049 -1.00 -0.55 23.71
CA ILE A 1049 0.31 -0.45 23.04
C ILE A 1049 0.28 0.62 21.96
N SER A 1050 1.32 1.46 21.93
CA SER A 1050 1.42 2.51 20.93
C SER A 1050 2.43 2.19 19.82
N MET A 1051 2.03 2.53 18.60
CA MET A 1051 2.81 2.38 17.36
C MET A 1051 3.26 3.71 16.75
N ALA A 1052 3.32 4.80 17.52
CA ALA A 1052 3.87 6.04 17.00
C ALA A 1052 5.34 5.82 16.61
N LYS A 1053 5.74 6.06 15.36
CA LYS A 1053 7.14 5.95 14.90
C LYS A 1053 7.85 7.29 14.73
N PHE A 1054 7.15 8.31 14.26
CA PHE A 1054 7.58 9.70 14.23
C PHE A 1054 6.31 10.56 14.21
N LEU A 1055 6.30 11.67 14.95
CA LEU A 1055 5.10 12.51 15.08
C LEU A 1055 5.44 13.95 14.78
N ASN A 1056 5.43 14.28 13.49
CA ASN A 1056 5.17 15.67 13.11
C ASN A 1056 3.66 15.92 13.26
N TYR A 1057 3.28 16.42 14.44
CA TYR A 1057 1.89 16.65 14.83
C TYR A 1057 1.26 17.84 14.07
N TYR A 1058 2.09 18.78 13.56
CA TYR A 1058 1.65 20.03 12.92
C TYR A 1058 2.36 20.38 11.62
N GLY A 1059 3.19 19.47 11.10
CA GLY A 1059 3.77 19.63 9.79
C GLY A 1059 2.70 19.74 8.70
N ASN A 1060 2.77 20.83 7.94
CA ASN A 1060 2.18 20.98 6.60
C ASN A 1060 2.77 20.00 5.56
N PHE A 1061 3.57 19.05 6.03
CA PHE A 1061 4.30 18.06 5.26
C PHE A 1061 3.68 16.69 5.49
N LEU A 1062 3.91 15.77 4.55
CA LEU A 1062 3.59 14.34 4.59
C LEU A 1062 2.26 13.95 3.95
N GLY A 1063 2.22 14.05 2.61
CA GLY A 1063 1.54 13.07 1.77
C GLY A 1063 2.59 12.07 1.25
N SER A 1064 2.37 10.78 1.49
CA SER A 1064 3.21 9.60 1.16
C SER A 1064 4.32 9.21 2.15
N ASN A 1065 4.19 7.97 2.65
CA ASN A 1065 5.06 7.13 3.51
C ASN A 1065 6.05 7.82 4.48
N GLN A 1066 5.77 7.70 5.78
CA GLN A 1066 6.41 8.42 6.89
C GLN A 1066 7.47 7.60 7.68
N ARG A 1067 8.25 6.73 7.01
CA ARG A 1067 9.44 6.10 7.65
C ARG A 1067 10.70 6.96 7.58
N THR A 1068 10.59 8.13 6.97
CA THR A 1068 11.68 8.77 6.22
C THR A 1068 12.46 9.82 7.00
N ILE A 1069 11.98 10.24 8.16
CA ILE A 1069 12.37 11.54 8.72
C ILE A 1069 13.68 11.49 9.52
N ASP A 1070 14.07 10.34 10.07
CA ASP A 1070 15.27 10.27 10.92
C ASP A 1070 16.59 10.16 10.12
N LYS A 1071 16.55 9.79 8.83
CA LYS A 1071 17.78 9.50 8.05
C LYS A 1071 17.86 10.10 6.65
N ILE A 1072 16.76 10.57 6.05
CA ILE A 1072 16.84 11.30 4.78
C ILE A 1072 16.78 12.79 5.05
N GLU A 1073 17.86 13.45 4.66
CA GLU A 1073 17.87 14.83 4.20
C GLU A 1073 16.86 14.95 3.06
N TYR A 1074 15.60 15.19 3.42
CA TYR A 1074 14.57 15.45 2.44
C TYR A 1074 14.85 16.84 1.92
N ASP A 1075 15.34 16.93 0.69
CA ASP A 1075 15.44 18.23 0.08
C ASP A 1075 14.05 18.79 -0.18
N MET A 1076 13.83 19.92 0.46
CA MET A 1076 12.58 20.65 0.54
C MET A 1076 12.35 21.50 -0.72
N GLN A 1077 13.06 21.24 -1.83
CA GLN A 1077 12.99 22.02 -3.07
C GLN A 1077 11.62 22.04 -3.75
N SER A 1078 10.73 21.07 -3.47
CA SER A 1078 9.35 21.08 -4.02
C SER A 1078 8.27 21.10 -2.93
N GLN A 1079 8.41 21.95 -1.92
CA GLN A 1079 7.29 22.22 -1.02
C GLN A 1079 6.29 23.11 -1.76
N ARG A 1080 5.34 22.55 -2.53
CA ARG A 1080 4.19 23.28 -3.10
C ARG A 1080 3.08 23.37 -2.05
N LYS A 1081 2.34 24.49 -2.02
CA LYS A 1081 1.19 24.63 -1.12
C LYS A 1081 0.17 23.52 -1.45
N PRO A 1082 -0.23 22.67 -0.49
CA PRO A 1082 -1.03 21.50 -0.81
C PRO A 1082 -2.46 21.88 -1.22
N LEU A 1083 -3.00 21.14 -2.18
CA LEU A 1083 -4.44 21.06 -2.47
C LEU A 1083 -4.89 19.63 -2.18
N TYR A 1084 -5.52 19.43 -1.03
CA TYR A 1084 -5.96 18.11 -0.60
C TYR A 1084 -7.05 17.57 -1.56
N GLY A 1085 -6.97 16.28 -1.90
CA GLY A 1085 -7.86 15.64 -2.88
C GLY A 1085 -7.49 15.83 -4.35
N TYR A 1086 -6.45 16.62 -4.68
CA TYR A 1086 -6.07 16.88 -6.08
C TYR A 1086 -5.53 15.64 -6.79
N ALA A 1087 -4.71 14.82 -6.12
CA ALA A 1087 -4.11 13.62 -6.71
C ALA A 1087 -5.16 12.65 -7.28
N ASP A 1088 -6.30 12.52 -6.60
CA ASP A 1088 -7.43 11.67 -7.01
C ASP A 1088 -8.12 12.19 -8.29
N ARG A 1089 -7.88 13.45 -8.68
CA ARG A 1089 -8.45 14.09 -9.88
C ARG A 1089 -7.49 14.07 -11.07
N VAL A 1090 -6.18 14.10 -10.85
CA VAL A 1090 -5.14 14.20 -11.91
C VAL A 1090 -5.01 12.90 -12.71
N GLY A 1091 -5.20 11.74 -12.08
CA GLY A 1091 -5.13 10.43 -12.75
C GLY A 1091 -6.37 10.05 -13.58
N ASN A 1092 -7.39 10.91 -13.64
CA ASN A 1092 -8.71 10.61 -14.20
C ASN A 1092 -9.01 11.37 -15.51
N LYS A 1093 -10.17 11.11 -16.12
CA LYS A 1093 -10.67 11.83 -17.32
C LYS A 1093 -10.88 13.35 -17.08
N ASP A 1094 -10.74 13.79 -15.84
CA ASP A 1094 -11.06 15.14 -15.36
C ASP A 1094 -10.08 16.21 -15.87
N LEU A 1095 -8.89 15.84 -16.34
CA LEU A 1095 -7.90 16.77 -16.93
C LEU A 1095 -8.46 17.63 -18.08
N LYS A 1096 -9.53 17.18 -18.74
CA LYS A 1096 -10.20 17.92 -19.81
C LYS A 1096 -11.14 19.03 -19.29
N LYS A 1097 -11.46 19.05 -18.01
CA LYS A 1097 -12.40 19.99 -17.38
C LYS A 1097 -11.69 21.30 -17.04
N VAL A 1098 -12.40 22.42 -17.15
CA VAL A 1098 -11.81 23.78 -17.10
C VAL A 1098 -10.98 24.02 -15.85
N VAL A 1099 -11.54 23.76 -14.65
CA VAL A 1099 -10.88 23.99 -13.36
C VAL A 1099 -9.66 23.10 -13.17
N VAL A 1100 -9.77 21.80 -13.48
CA VAL A 1100 -8.66 20.83 -13.33
C VAL A 1100 -7.54 21.12 -14.32
N ARG A 1101 -7.87 21.49 -15.56
CA ARG A 1101 -6.90 21.92 -16.58
C ARG A 1101 -6.16 23.19 -16.16
N GLU A 1102 -6.87 24.13 -15.54
CA GLU A 1102 -6.26 25.35 -15.01
C GLU A 1102 -5.28 25.05 -13.86
N LEU A 1103 -5.66 24.15 -12.95
CA LEU A 1103 -4.78 23.65 -11.88
C LEU A 1103 -3.56 22.92 -12.43
N ASP A 1104 -3.75 22.02 -13.39
CA ASP A 1104 -2.67 21.25 -14.02
C ASP A 1104 -1.70 22.17 -14.79
N LYS A 1105 -2.20 23.21 -15.46
CA LYS A 1105 -1.35 24.23 -16.07
C LYS A 1105 -0.56 25.01 -15.01
N ALA A 1106 -1.23 25.42 -13.92
CA ALA A 1106 -0.61 26.22 -12.87
C ALA A 1106 0.51 25.44 -12.15
N ILE A 1107 0.26 24.18 -11.78
CA ILE A 1107 1.23 23.34 -11.07
C ILE A 1107 2.47 23.04 -11.92
N ARG A 1108 2.33 22.97 -13.24
CA ARG A 1108 3.43 22.79 -14.19
C ARG A 1108 4.19 24.07 -14.52
N THR A 1109 3.65 25.24 -14.19
CA THR A 1109 4.26 26.54 -14.52
C THR A 1109 5.32 26.95 -13.49
N ASN A 1110 4.89 27.19 -12.24
CA ASN A 1110 5.75 27.46 -11.08
C ASN A 1110 4.88 27.58 -9.82
N ASP A 1111 5.52 27.52 -8.65
CA ASP A 1111 4.85 27.57 -7.35
C ASP A 1111 4.08 28.87 -7.14
N LEU A 1112 4.57 30.01 -7.66
CA LEU A 1112 3.87 31.29 -7.56
C LEU A 1112 2.54 31.27 -8.34
N THR A 1113 2.53 30.70 -9.54
CA THR A 1113 1.33 30.55 -10.38
C THR A 1113 0.35 29.57 -9.76
N TRP A 1114 0.86 28.48 -9.17
CA TRP A 1114 0.08 27.54 -8.38
C TRP A 1114 -0.58 28.24 -7.19
N GLU A 1115 0.17 28.97 -6.37
CA GLU A 1115 -0.34 29.67 -5.19
C GLU A 1115 -1.34 30.78 -5.54
N LYS A 1116 -1.10 31.54 -6.63
CA LYS A 1116 -2.07 32.51 -7.16
C LYS A 1116 -3.36 31.83 -7.60
N THR A 1117 -3.26 30.66 -8.25
CA THR A 1117 -4.42 29.88 -8.68
C THR A 1117 -5.19 29.38 -7.47
N LEU A 1118 -4.50 28.81 -6.46
CA LEU A 1118 -5.15 28.36 -5.23
C LEU A 1118 -5.86 29.51 -4.51
N SER A 1119 -5.16 30.63 -4.33
CA SER A 1119 -5.69 31.81 -3.64
C SER A 1119 -6.90 32.42 -4.33
N ARG A 1120 -6.98 32.36 -5.67
CA ARG A 1120 -8.13 32.88 -6.40
C ARG A 1120 -9.41 32.08 -6.17
N PHE A 1121 -9.32 30.75 -6.10
CA PHE A 1121 -10.49 29.90 -5.83
C PHE A 1121 -10.81 29.80 -4.33
N GLY A 1122 -9.78 29.85 -3.48
CA GLY A 1122 -9.95 29.76 -2.05
C GLY A 1122 -10.64 28.48 -1.61
N SER A 1123 -11.67 28.61 -0.77
CA SER A 1123 -12.44 27.49 -0.23
C SER A 1123 -13.37 26.79 -1.23
N LEU A 1124 -13.57 27.33 -2.44
CA LEU A 1124 -14.45 26.71 -3.44
C LEU A 1124 -14.01 25.30 -3.82
N PHE A 1125 -12.72 24.98 -3.69
CA PHE A 1125 -12.22 23.62 -3.89
C PHE A 1125 -12.87 22.59 -2.96
N GLY A 1126 -13.36 23.00 -1.79
CA GLY A 1126 -14.04 22.12 -0.84
C GLY A 1126 -15.33 21.49 -1.38
N TYR A 1127 -15.93 22.02 -2.46
CA TYR A 1127 -17.10 21.42 -3.11
C TYR A 1127 -16.75 20.37 -4.18
N MET A 1128 -15.48 20.26 -4.58
CA MET A 1128 -15.04 19.32 -5.62
C MET A 1128 -13.90 18.39 -5.19
N MET A 1129 -13.25 18.64 -4.05
CA MET A 1129 -12.17 17.81 -3.55
C MET A 1129 -12.65 16.90 -2.42
N GLY A 1130 -12.29 15.62 -2.49
CA GLY A 1130 -12.41 14.71 -1.35
C GLY A 1130 -11.29 14.99 -0.36
N SER A 1131 -11.61 15.08 0.93
CA SER A 1131 -10.62 15.17 2.01
C SER A 1131 -10.83 14.04 3.02
N SER A 1132 -9.74 13.35 3.36
CA SER A 1132 -9.80 12.26 4.34
C SER A 1132 -10.11 12.78 5.75
N THR A 1133 -10.66 11.92 6.61
CA THR A 1133 -10.92 12.28 8.02
C THR A 1133 -9.66 12.76 8.74
N GLY A 1134 -8.50 12.14 8.48
CA GLY A 1134 -7.24 12.57 9.08
C GLY A 1134 -6.86 14.02 8.70
N ILE A 1135 -7.15 14.45 7.47
CA ILE A 1135 -6.93 15.84 7.04
C ILE A 1135 -7.92 16.79 7.73
N LYS A 1136 -9.19 16.38 7.87
CA LYS A 1136 -10.20 17.15 8.60
C LYS A 1136 -9.83 17.31 10.09
N VAL A 1137 -9.27 16.27 10.73
CA VAL A 1137 -8.75 16.38 12.12
C VAL A 1137 -7.64 17.42 12.21
N LYS A 1138 -6.70 17.46 11.27
CA LYS A 1138 -5.68 18.52 11.22
C LYS A 1138 -6.33 19.91 11.16
N ALA A 1139 -7.30 20.09 10.26
CA ALA A 1139 -8.00 21.37 10.14
C ALA A 1139 -8.76 21.79 11.43
N LEU A 1140 -9.32 20.83 12.18
CA LEU A 1140 -9.95 21.11 13.48
C LEU A 1140 -8.95 21.59 14.53
N GLN A 1141 -7.72 21.07 14.51
CA GLN A 1141 -6.70 21.43 15.49
C GLN A 1141 -6.22 22.88 15.33
N GLU A 1142 -6.36 23.44 14.12
CA GLU A 1142 -6.03 24.83 13.77
C GLU A 1142 -7.14 25.85 14.14
N VAL A 1143 -8.34 25.40 14.52
CA VAL A 1143 -9.49 26.30 14.76
C VAL A 1143 -9.24 27.28 15.91
N LEU A 1144 -8.82 26.78 17.08
CA LEU A 1144 -8.52 27.65 18.23
C LEU A 1144 -7.27 28.51 18.01
N PRO A 1145 -6.15 27.97 17.47
CA PRO A 1145 -5.01 28.80 17.10
C PRO A 1145 -5.34 29.94 16.15
N ALA A 1146 -6.13 29.69 15.10
CA ALA A 1146 -6.55 30.71 14.15
C ALA A 1146 -7.49 31.75 14.78
N LEU A 1147 -8.43 31.31 15.64
CA LEU A 1147 -9.32 32.22 16.38
C LEU A 1147 -8.54 33.13 17.33
N GLU A 1148 -7.59 32.60 18.11
CA GLU A 1148 -6.81 33.41 19.06
C GLU A 1148 -5.89 34.40 18.36
N ASN A 1149 -5.33 34.05 17.19
CA ASN A 1149 -4.61 35.00 16.35
C ASN A 1149 -5.51 36.17 15.95
N ALA A 1150 -6.72 35.88 15.45
CA ALA A 1150 -7.69 36.92 15.09
C ALA A 1150 -8.10 37.78 16.29
N LYS A 1151 -8.28 37.18 17.48
CA LYS A 1151 -8.58 37.90 18.72
C LYS A 1151 -7.45 38.83 19.16
N ASN A 1152 -6.19 38.39 19.09
CA ASN A 1152 -5.02 39.24 19.38
C ASN A 1152 -4.90 40.41 18.39
N ILE A 1153 -4.98 40.13 17.08
CA ILE A 1153 -4.89 41.17 16.03
C ILE A 1153 -6.02 42.20 16.19
N MET A 1154 -7.26 41.74 16.38
CA MET A 1154 -8.41 42.63 16.59
C MET A 1154 -8.22 43.49 17.84
N PHE A 1155 -7.77 42.92 18.96
CA PHE A 1155 -7.56 43.66 20.19
C PHE A 1155 -6.50 44.78 20.02
N ALA A 1156 -5.38 44.49 19.37
CA ALA A 1156 -4.36 45.50 19.08
C ALA A 1156 -4.89 46.63 18.17
N GLN A 1157 -5.67 46.29 17.14
CA GLN A 1157 -6.33 47.27 16.27
C GLN A 1157 -7.36 48.11 17.04
N GLU A 1158 -8.09 47.51 17.98
CA GLU A 1158 -9.04 48.18 18.85
C GLU A 1158 -8.37 49.10 19.89
N LEU A 1159 -7.08 48.94 20.16
CA LEU A 1159 -6.25 49.91 20.91
C LEU A 1159 -5.73 51.06 20.03
N GLY A 1160 -5.97 51.03 18.73
CA GLY A 1160 -5.49 52.05 17.78
C GLY A 1160 -4.07 51.86 17.29
N LEU A 1161 -3.45 50.73 17.62
CA LEU A 1161 -2.18 50.32 17.05
C LEU A 1161 -2.36 50.00 15.56
N LYS A 1162 -1.33 50.28 14.78
CA LYS A 1162 -1.26 49.95 13.37
C LYS A 1162 -0.56 48.59 13.23
N VAL A 1163 -1.36 47.56 12.97
CA VAL A 1163 -0.91 46.21 12.65
C VAL A 1163 -1.31 45.89 11.21
N ASP A 1164 -0.34 45.59 10.35
CA ASP A 1164 -0.55 45.33 8.92
C ASP A 1164 -1.01 43.86 8.68
N THR A 1165 -2.03 43.42 9.41
CA THR A 1165 -2.64 42.09 9.26
C THR A 1165 -4.15 42.17 9.48
N ASP A 1166 -4.93 41.55 8.60
CA ASP A 1166 -6.38 41.45 8.74
C ASP A 1166 -6.73 40.28 9.69
N PRO A 1167 -7.43 40.53 10.82
CA PRO A 1167 -7.80 39.48 11.77
C PRO A 1167 -8.66 38.37 11.14
N ILE A 1168 -9.53 38.72 10.19
CA ILE A 1168 -10.40 37.77 9.51
C ILE A 1168 -9.57 36.91 8.55
N LYS A 1169 -8.64 37.51 7.82
CA LYS A 1169 -7.70 36.79 6.95
C LYS A 1169 -6.78 35.86 7.74
N ALA A 1170 -6.36 36.27 8.94
CA ALA A 1170 -5.58 35.42 9.84
C ALA A 1170 -6.38 34.21 10.34
N ALA A 1171 -7.68 34.36 10.58
CA ALA A 1171 -8.57 33.24 10.89
C ALA A 1171 -8.82 32.30 9.69
N LEU A 1172 -8.82 32.85 8.47
CA LEU A 1172 -9.19 32.16 7.23
C LEU A 1172 -8.03 32.16 6.20
N PRO A 1173 -6.92 31.47 6.46
CA PRO A 1173 -5.70 31.58 5.66
C PRO A 1173 -5.91 31.20 4.18
N THR A 1174 -6.84 30.30 3.86
CA THR A 1174 -7.14 29.91 2.47
C THR A 1174 -8.28 30.67 1.82
N ALA A 1175 -8.98 31.57 2.54
CA ALA A 1175 -10.02 32.41 1.95
C ALA A 1175 -9.43 33.42 0.96
N ASN A 1176 -10.11 33.69 -0.15
CA ASN A 1176 -9.77 34.83 -1.01
C ASN A 1176 -10.35 36.15 -0.46
N GLU A 1177 -10.04 37.28 -1.08
CA GLU A 1177 -10.49 38.60 -0.59
C GLU A 1177 -12.02 38.73 -0.49
N HIS A 1178 -12.76 38.15 -1.44
CA HIS A 1178 -14.23 38.18 -1.42
C HIS A 1178 -14.79 37.30 -0.29
N GLN A 1179 -14.20 36.12 -0.08
CA GLN A 1179 -14.59 35.20 0.98
C GLN A 1179 -14.31 35.79 2.37
N VAL A 1180 -13.18 36.48 2.55
CA VAL A 1180 -12.88 37.23 3.79
C VAL A 1180 -13.98 38.25 4.09
N LYS A 1181 -14.39 39.03 3.08
CA LYS A 1181 -15.46 40.02 3.21
C LYS A 1181 -16.80 39.37 3.59
N ASN A 1182 -17.13 38.24 2.97
CA ASN A 1182 -18.40 37.55 3.21
C ASN A 1182 -18.54 37.00 4.64
N TYR A 1183 -17.43 36.60 5.26
CA TYR A 1183 -17.41 36.04 6.62
C TYR A 1183 -16.97 37.05 7.70
N THR A 1184 -16.74 38.32 7.35
CA THR A 1184 -16.29 39.33 8.31
C THR A 1184 -17.24 39.45 9.50
N SER A 1185 -18.56 39.45 9.29
CA SER A 1185 -19.55 39.54 10.36
C SER A 1185 -19.46 38.37 11.35
N GLU A 1186 -19.49 37.14 10.84
CA GLU A 1186 -19.52 35.89 11.59
C GLU A 1186 -18.23 35.70 12.40
N ILE A 1187 -17.08 35.95 11.78
CA ILE A 1187 -15.79 35.81 12.45
C ILE A 1187 -15.59 36.94 13.48
N THR A 1188 -16.02 38.16 13.19
CA THR A 1188 -15.95 39.28 14.15
C THR A 1188 -16.80 39.00 15.39
N GLU A 1189 -18.00 38.42 15.21
CA GLU A 1189 -18.85 37.99 16.31
C GLU A 1189 -18.15 36.96 17.19
N ALA A 1190 -17.56 35.93 16.59
CA ALA A 1190 -16.81 34.89 17.32
C ALA A 1190 -15.58 35.43 18.05
N VAL A 1191 -14.88 36.39 17.46
CA VAL A 1191 -13.73 37.08 18.07
C VAL A 1191 -14.16 37.86 19.32
N LYS A 1192 -15.33 38.51 19.28
CA LYS A 1192 -15.85 39.35 20.38
C LYS A 1192 -16.66 38.59 21.43
N SER A 1193 -17.07 37.36 21.13
CA SER A 1193 -17.85 36.51 22.01
C SER A 1193 -16.96 35.70 22.96
N ALA A 1194 -17.41 35.59 24.21
CA ALA A 1194 -16.88 34.63 25.17
C ALA A 1194 -17.53 33.25 25.01
N LYS A 1195 -18.69 33.16 24.34
CA LYS A 1195 -19.39 31.91 24.04
C LYS A 1195 -18.94 31.33 22.70
N PRO A 1196 -18.94 30.00 22.52
CA PRO A 1196 -18.62 29.40 21.23
C PRO A 1196 -19.66 29.79 20.16
N CYS A 1197 -19.20 30.40 19.07
CA CYS A 1197 -19.99 30.65 17.86
C CYS A 1197 -19.74 29.51 16.86
N TRP A 1198 -20.53 28.44 16.94
CA TRP A 1198 -20.24 27.18 16.24
C TRP A 1198 -20.11 27.31 14.72
N GLU A 1199 -20.97 28.13 14.10
CA GLU A 1199 -20.90 28.38 12.65
C GLU A 1199 -19.58 29.07 12.26
N ALA A 1200 -19.15 30.09 13.01
CA ALA A 1200 -17.88 30.76 12.77
C ALA A 1200 -16.70 29.79 12.92
N LEU A 1201 -16.73 28.89 13.91
CA LEU A 1201 -15.69 27.87 14.09
C LEU A 1201 -15.67 26.86 12.93
N ARG A 1202 -16.83 26.48 12.38
CA ARG A 1202 -16.94 25.63 11.17
C ARG A 1202 -16.33 26.30 9.95
N VAL A 1203 -16.61 27.59 9.78
CA VAL A 1203 -16.04 28.42 8.72
C VAL A 1203 -14.54 28.46 8.89
N ILE A 1204 -14.01 28.73 10.09
CA ILE A 1204 -12.57 28.67 10.37
C ILE A 1204 -11.99 27.32 9.96
N ALA A 1205 -12.57 26.21 10.41
CA ALA A 1205 -12.11 24.85 10.07
C ALA A 1205 -12.05 24.60 8.55
N SER A 1206 -13.02 25.10 7.79
CA SER A 1206 -13.11 24.96 6.33
C SER A 1206 -12.13 25.84 5.55
N HIS A 1207 -11.39 26.74 6.21
CA HIS A 1207 -10.46 27.67 5.55
C HIS A 1207 -9.01 27.55 6.04
N GLN A 1208 -8.67 26.44 6.71
CA GLN A 1208 -7.29 26.16 7.14
C GLN A 1208 -6.44 25.59 5.99
N TYR A 1209 -7.03 24.73 5.16
CA TYR A 1209 -6.34 24.08 4.04
C TYR A 1209 -7.18 24.04 2.77
N TYR A 1210 -6.55 24.21 1.61
CA TYR A 1210 -7.29 24.13 0.33
C TYR A 1210 -7.78 22.69 0.08
N GLY A 1211 -9.04 22.58 -0.37
CA GLY A 1211 -9.68 21.30 -0.64
C GLY A 1211 -10.29 20.61 0.59
N VAL A 1212 -10.29 21.27 1.75
CA VAL A 1212 -10.91 20.78 2.99
C VAL A 1212 -12.15 21.61 3.30
N SER A 1213 -13.26 20.95 3.64
CA SER A 1213 -14.54 21.60 3.96
C SER A 1213 -15.27 20.84 5.08
N PHE A 1214 -16.03 21.61 5.87
CA PHE A 1214 -16.97 21.11 6.86
C PHE A 1214 -18.35 21.59 6.46
N TYR A 1215 -19.26 20.66 6.22
CA TYR A 1215 -20.65 20.96 5.88
C TYR A 1215 -21.44 21.33 7.14
N ARG A 1216 -22.51 22.12 7.00
CA ARG A 1216 -23.33 22.51 8.15
C ARG A 1216 -24.04 21.27 8.70
N ALA A 1217 -23.98 21.09 10.01
CA ALA A 1217 -24.70 20.03 10.70
C ALA A 1217 -26.16 20.45 10.97
N ASP A 1218 -27.04 19.47 11.23
CA ASP A 1218 -28.45 19.75 11.56
C ASP A 1218 -28.59 20.48 12.92
N LYS A 1219 -27.59 20.34 13.81
CA LYS A 1219 -27.45 21.08 15.07
C LYS A 1219 -26.16 21.88 15.08
N GLU A 1220 -26.20 23.11 15.59
CA GLU A 1220 -25.03 24.00 15.57
C GLU A 1220 -23.83 23.41 16.33
N GLU A 1221 -24.05 22.80 17.50
CA GLU A 1221 -22.99 22.20 18.31
C GLU A 1221 -22.28 21.03 17.64
N ASP A 1222 -22.89 20.43 16.60
CA ASP A 1222 -22.33 19.32 15.83
C ASP A 1222 -21.46 19.77 14.64
N ASN A 1223 -21.36 21.08 14.37
CA ASN A 1223 -20.61 21.62 13.23
C ASN A 1223 -19.11 21.28 13.21
N LEU A 1224 -18.52 20.98 14.38
CA LEU A 1224 -17.12 20.53 14.52
C LEU A 1224 -17.00 19.04 14.85
N THR A 1225 -18.12 18.31 14.85
CA THR A 1225 -18.16 16.89 15.15
C THR A 1225 -17.83 16.08 13.89
N LEU A 1226 -16.68 15.42 13.89
CA LEU A 1226 -16.35 14.43 12.87
C LEU A 1226 -16.87 13.05 13.29
N ARG A 1227 -17.78 12.49 12.47
CA ARG A 1227 -18.21 11.09 12.59
C ARG A 1227 -17.55 10.29 11.47
N PRO A 1228 -16.41 9.61 11.71
CA PRO A 1228 -15.74 8.85 10.67
C PRO A 1228 -16.64 7.72 10.18
N ILE A 1229 -16.58 7.48 8.87
CA ILE A 1229 -17.18 6.31 8.26
C ILE A 1229 -16.27 5.13 8.59
N VAL A 1230 -16.86 4.05 9.11
CA VAL A 1230 -16.10 2.84 9.45
C VAL A 1230 -15.59 2.18 8.15
N THR A 1231 -14.34 2.46 7.81
CA THR A 1231 -13.67 2.05 6.57
C THR A 1231 -12.39 1.27 6.85
N PRO A 1232 -11.73 0.66 5.86
CA PRO A 1232 -10.47 -0.04 6.08
C PRO A 1232 -9.38 0.95 6.51
N ILE A 1233 -8.57 0.54 7.48
CA ILE A 1233 -7.40 1.30 7.97
C ILE A 1233 -6.11 0.61 7.53
N ASN A 1234 -5.09 1.40 7.21
CA ASN A 1234 -3.74 0.90 6.97
C ASN A 1234 -2.89 1.28 8.19
N VAL A 1235 -2.45 0.28 8.98
CA VAL A 1235 -1.82 0.51 10.29
C VAL A 1235 -0.29 0.70 10.17
N GLY A 1236 0.27 0.63 8.96
CA GLY A 1236 1.71 0.66 8.73
C GLY A 1236 2.35 2.07 8.70
N SER A 1237 1.67 3.11 8.19
CA SER A 1237 2.39 4.27 7.65
C SER A 1237 2.51 5.49 8.57
N SER A 1238 1.71 5.64 9.63
CA SER A 1238 1.92 6.62 10.72
C SER A 1238 0.87 6.60 11.83
N TYR A 1239 1.18 7.30 12.91
CA TYR A 1239 0.23 7.63 13.98
C TYR A 1239 -1.06 8.33 13.48
N ASN A 1240 -0.99 9.15 12.42
CA ASN A 1240 -2.18 9.81 11.86
C ASN A 1240 -3.18 8.81 11.24
N GLN A 1241 -2.72 7.63 10.82
CA GLN A 1241 -3.60 6.55 10.34
C GLN A 1241 -4.20 5.74 11.50
N THR A 1242 -3.60 5.79 12.69
CA THR A 1242 -4.17 5.15 13.90
C THR A 1242 -5.25 6.03 14.55
N GLN A 1243 -5.29 7.33 14.25
CA GLN A 1243 -6.38 8.24 14.64
C GLN A 1243 -7.61 8.14 13.74
N GLN A 1244 -7.48 7.58 12.53
CA GLN A 1244 -8.62 7.22 11.67
C GLN A 1244 -9.30 5.96 12.21
#